data_AF-A0A521CU24-F1
#
_entry.id   AF-A0A521CU24-F1
#
_cell.length_a   1.000
_cell.length_b   1.000
_cell.length_c   1.000
_cell.angle_alpha   90.00
_cell.angle_beta   90.00
_cell.angle_gamma   90.00
#
_symmetry.space_group_name_H-M   'P 1'
#
loop_
_entity.id
_entity.type
_entity.pdbx_description
1 polymer ?
#
loop_
_entity_poly.entity_id
_entity_poly.type
_entity_poly.pdbx_seq_one_letter_code
_entity_poly.pdbx_strand_id
1 'polypeptide(L)'
;MQPMVSAAQQAIPSESDYYEIVDIPIPDDIVLEVGGMDLMPNGNIAVCTRRGEVWIIENTEQLGSQPPRYKLFAEGLHEPLGLTYRDEAFYVTQRTEITRLADTDEDGRADQYETVFIRPVSGNYHEYFYGPLFTPEGDMLVTVNLAWIGHGASLSKWDGWLLKISPDGAVEPLVSGLRSPAAFAFNTAGDLFYAENQGGWVGSGNITHLEKGDFAGNPESLRWADLPGSPISLTPEDIPDSGTPLHEVARKIPQLKGPSVWFPHGIMGISTSGILPDTTGGGFGPFEGQLFVGDQGQSKVMRVYQEKVEGMYQGVVFPFREGFESGVFRMNWGQDHTMFVGMTSRGWRSTGEELFGLQRLVWNGEIPFEIKEIHARTDGFELVFTRPVDRASASDPSSYSITGFTYHYHSTYGSDIINREEAPVSRVKVAEDGRSVRLKVDNYREGYIHEIKAEGVIQQETGYPLLHPVGYYTLNRIPGGQPIVRDEERKISAPVDKGKAIEDGKDEMMRHQTTRPGDWEGGPDQVITINAAEAMTFDKTNFKVKAGSRIQLTFNNPTDLLHNLLIVASGSLPKVAEEARNMGIDGPEKNYVPDMEEVLFFTSLVGVGESESIYFTAPETAGDYPYVCTFPGHWKTMQGVMTVIE
;
A
#
# COMPACT_ATOMS: atom_id res chain seq x y z
N MET A 1 -19.23 -42.36 -32.86
CA MET A 1 -18.06 -41.60 -32.38
C MET A 1 -18.36 -40.13 -32.59
N GLN A 2 -18.78 -39.44 -31.54
CA GLN A 2 -18.79 -37.97 -31.52
C GLN A 2 -17.33 -37.51 -31.36
N PRO A 3 -16.91 -36.44 -32.04
CA PRO A 3 -15.56 -35.92 -31.86
C PRO A 3 -15.45 -35.33 -30.45
N MET A 4 -14.46 -35.78 -29.70
CA MET A 4 -14.02 -35.12 -28.48
C MET A 4 -13.56 -33.72 -28.87
N VAL A 5 -14.29 -32.71 -28.39
CA VAL A 5 -13.80 -31.34 -28.39
C VAL A 5 -12.66 -31.29 -27.39
N SER A 6 -11.47 -30.97 -27.87
CA SER A 6 -10.29 -30.65 -27.07
C SER A 6 -10.66 -29.62 -26.01
N ALA A 7 -10.57 -29.97 -24.73
CA ALA A 7 -10.62 -29.01 -23.64
C ALA A 7 -9.41 -28.08 -23.78
N ALA A 8 -9.63 -26.87 -24.31
CA ALA A 8 -8.66 -25.80 -24.15
C ALA A 8 -8.52 -25.56 -22.65
N GLN A 9 -7.30 -25.67 -22.14
CA GLN A 9 -6.98 -25.37 -20.75
C GLN A 9 -7.30 -23.89 -20.53
N GLN A 10 -8.38 -23.58 -19.79
CA GLN A 10 -8.76 -22.21 -19.48
C GLN A 10 -7.60 -21.52 -18.74
N ALA A 11 -7.27 -20.29 -19.13
CA ALA A 11 -6.24 -19.50 -18.45
C ALA A 11 -6.62 -19.28 -16.99
N ILE A 12 -5.61 -19.21 -16.10
CA ILE A 12 -5.82 -18.88 -14.70
C ILE A 12 -6.39 -17.46 -14.64
N PRO A 13 -7.54 -17.22 -13.97
CA PRO A 13 -8.13 -15.89 -13.87
C PRO A 13 -7.21 -14.88 -13.18
N SER A 14 -7.30 -13.64 -13.62
CA SER A 14 -6.61 -12.46 -13.10
C SER A 14 -7.62 -11.49 -12.47
N GLU A 15 -7.13 -10.45 -11.79
CA GLU A 15 -8.00 -9.43 -11.16
C GLU A 15 -8.95 -8.78 -12.17
N SER A 16 -8.44 -8.48 -13.38
CA SER A 16 -9.21 -7.82 -14.45
C SER A 16 -10.34 -8.68 -15.02
N ASP A 17 -10.32 -10.00 -14.79
CA ASP A 17 -11.42 -10.88 -15.20
C ASP A 17 -12.66 -10.72 -14.30
N TYR A 18 -12.55 -10.01 -13.18
CA TYR A 18 -13.63 -9.77 -12.23
C TYR A 18 -13.91 -8.28 -12.02
N TYR A 19 -12.85 -7.47 -12.01
CA TYR A 19 -12.90 -6.03 -11.72
C TYR A 19 -12.25 -5.22 -12.85
N GLU A 20 -13.08 -4.69 -13.72
CA GLU A 20 -12.66 -3.88 -14.87
C GLU A 20 -12.37 -2.45 -14.45
N ILE A 21 -11.22 -1.92 -14.90
CA ILE A 21 -10.91 -0.49 -14.77
C ILE A 21 -11.43 0.22 -16.02
N VAL A 22 -12.27 1.22 -15.83
CA VAL A 22 -12.88 2.01 -16.91
C VAL A 22 -12.49 3.48 -16.75
N ASP A 23 -11.82 4.02 -17.76
CA ASP A 23 -11.41 5.42 -17.79
C ASP A 23 -12.61 6.34 -17.90
N ILE A 24 -12.60 7.45 -17.15
CA ILE A 24 -13.48 8.59 -17.38
C ILE A 24 -12.66 9.63 -18.12
N PRO A 25 -12.87 9.83 -19.44
CA PRO A 25 -12.07 10.76 -20.22
C PRO A 25 -12.06 12.16 -19.59
N ILE A 26 -10.87 12.73 -19.44
CA ILE A 26 -10.64 14.09 -18.96
C ILE A 26 -10.30 14.95 -20.18
N PRO A 27 -10.96 16.09 -20.39
CA PRO A 27 -10.57 17.05 -21.43
C PRO A 27 -9.11 17.52 -21.30
N ASP A 28 -8.40 17.66 -22.42
CA ASP A 28 -6.97 18.01 -22.45
C ASP A 28 -6.62 19.33 -21.75
N ASP A 29 -7.58 20.24 -21.61
CA ASP A 29 -7.43 21.54 -20.96
C ASP A 29 -7.67 21.50 -19.43
N ILE A 30 -8.05 20.34 -18.88
CA ILE A 30 -8.31 20.16 -17.45
C ILE A 30 -7.18 19.35 -16.79
N VAL A 31 -6.54 19.94 -15.79
CA VAL A 31 -5.54 19.28 -14.94
C VAL A 31 -6.23 18.83 -13.65
N LEU A 32 -6.77 17.62 -13.64
CA LEU A 32 -7.72 17.22 -12.60
C LEU A 32 -7.07 17.01 -11.22
N GLU A 33 -5.85 16.45 -11.16
CA GLU A 33 -5.05 16.24 -9.92
C GLU A 33 -5.93 16.07 -8.66
N VAL A 34 -6.76 15.01 -8.62
CA VAL A 34 -7.88 14.92 -7.68
C VAL A 34 -7.37 15.00 -6.24
N GLY A 35 -7.78 16.03 -5.50
CA GLY A 35 -7.48 16.24 -4.08
C GLY A 35 -8.62 15.81 -3.13
N GLY A 36 -9.85 15.79 -3.63
CA GLY A 36 -11.07 15.43 -2.90
C GLY A 36 -12.17 15.04 -3.88
N MET A 37 -13.11 14.21 -3.43
CA MET A 37 -14.19 13.70 -4.28
C MET A 37 -15.42 13.44 -3.43
N ASP A 38 -16.60 13.78 -3.96
CA ASP A 38 -17.87 13.37 -3.35
C ASP A 38 -18.96 13.05 -4.39
N LEU A 39 -19.90 12.18 -4.03
CA LEU A 39 -21.07 11.85 -4.84
C LEU A 39 -22.22 12.79 -4.51
N MET A 40 -22.75 13.45 -5.53
CA MET A 40 -23.94 14.30 -5.39
C MET A 40 -25.22 13.44 -5.40
N PRO A 41 -26.32 13.90 -4.76
CA PRO A 41 -27.60 13.16 -4.73
C PRO A 41 -28.18 12.82 -6.11
N ASN A 42 -27.84 13.59 -7.13
CA ASN A 42 -28.28 13.38 -8.52
C ASN A 42 -27.41 12.39 -9.31
N GLY A 43 -26.36 11.81 -8.70
CA GLY A 43 -25.46 10.85 -9.33
C GLY A 43 -24.23 11.46 -10.00
N ASN A 44 -24.12 12.79 -10.03
CA ASN A 44 -22.89 13.45 -10.50
C ASN A 44 -21.77 13.27 -9.47
N ILE A 45 -20.54 13.22 -9.95
CA ILE A 45 -19.35 13.23 -9.09
C ILE A 45 -18.78 14.64 -9.06
N ALA A 46 -18.53 15.16 -7.86
CA ALA A 46 -17.79 16.39 -7.68
C ALA A 46 -16.35 16.07 -7.28
N VAL A 47 -15.39 16.82 -7.82
CA VAL A 47 -13.97 16.69 -7.46
C VAL A 47 -13.37 18.06 -7.19
N CYS A 48 -12.49 18.15 -6.20
CA CYS A 48 -11.62 19.31 -6.05
C CYS A 48 -10.22 18.96 -6.56
N THR A 49 -9.58 19.91 -7.23
CA THR A 49 -8.24 19.73 -7.81
C THR A 49 -7.22 20.37 -6.89
N ARG A 50 -6.00 19.83 -6.86
CA ARG A 50 -4.86 20.49 -6.18
C ARG A 50 -4.50 21.85 -6.79
N ARG A 51 -5.07 22.21 -7.94
CA ARG A 51 -4.92 23.49 -8.63
C ARG A 51 -5.87 24.58 -8.12
N GLY A 52 -6.79 24.24 -7.22
CA GLY A 52 -7.67 25.24 -6.60
C GLY A 52 -9.06 25.33 -7.19
N GLU A 53 -9.53 24.28 -7.85
CA GLU A 53 -10.81 24.25 -8.54
C GLU A 53 -11.74 23.19 -7.94
N VAL A 54 -13.04 23.36 -8.13
CA VAL A 54 -14.07 22.34 -7.91
C VAL A 54 -14.81 22.12 -9.23
N TRP A 55 -14.86 20.87 -9.67
CA TRP A 55 -15.55 20.45 -10.88
C TRP A 55 -16.71 19.53 -10.55
N ILE A 56 -17.85 19.73 -11.21
CA ILE A 56 -18.97 18.78 -11.24
C ILE A 56 -18.88 18.01 -12.56
N ILE A 57 -18.83 16.68 -12.45
CA ILE A 57 -18.67 15.75 -13.57
C ILE A 57 -19.96 14.97 -13.73
N GLU A 58 -20.61 15.16 -14.87
CA GLU A 58 -21.87 14.52 -15.22
C GLU A 58 -21.65 13.34 -16.17
N ASN A 59 -22.65 12.47 -16.30
CA ASN A 59 -22.65 11.31 -17.20
C ASN A 59 -21.52 10.29 -16.94
N THR A 60 -20.96 10.29 -15.74
CA THR A 60 -19.85 9.41 -15.32
C THR A 60 -20.21 7.92 -15.33
N GLU A 61 -21.49 7.59 -15.18
CA GLU A 61 -21.99 6.20 -15.22
C GLU A 61 -22.48 5.75 -16.62
N GLN A 62 -22.58 6.67 -17.59
CA GLN A 62 -23.20 6.43 -18.91
C GLN A 62 -22.20 6.51 -20.08
N LEU A 63 -20.92 6.21 -19.85
CA LEU A 63 -19.81 6.43 -20.80
C LEU A 63 -20.03 5.82 -22.20
N GLY A 64 -20.77 4.71 -22.32
CA GLY A 64 -21.09 4.10 -23.62
C GLY A 64 -22.17 4.83 -24.44
N SER A 65 -22.90 5.77 -23.83
CA SER A 65 -24.05 6.47 -24.42
C SER A 65 -23.82 7.98 -24.53
N GLN A 66 -23.14 8.59 -23.56
CA GLN A 66 -22.81 10.00 -23.53
C GLN A 66 -21.41 10.21 -22.94
N PRO A 67 -20.60 11.13 -23.51
CA PRO A 67 -19.32 11.48 -22.89
C PRO A 67 -19.54 12.21 -21.56
N PRO A 68 -18.57 12.10 -20.63
CA PRO A 68 -18.63 12.85 -19.39
C PRO A 68 -18.57 14.36 -19.66
N ARG A 69 -19.31 15.15 -18.87
CA ARG A 69 -19.32 16.61 -18.98
C ARG A 69 -18.80 17.24 -17.71
N TYR A 70 -17.73 18.03 -17.86
CA TYR A 70 -17.08 18.75 -16.77
C TYR A 70 -17.63 20.17 -16.71
N LYS A 71 -18.10 20.58 -15.54
CA LYS A 71 -18.54 21.94 -15.23
C LYS A 71 -17.68 22.49 -14.10
N LEU A 72 -16.98 23.59 -14.37
CA LEU A 72 -16.26 24.31 -13.33
C LEU A 72 -17.29 24.97 -12.40
N PHE A 73 -17.33 24.53 -11.16
CA PHE A 73 -18.23 25.05 -10.13
C PHE A 73 -17.56 26.17 -9.33
N ALA A 74 -16.31 25.99 -8.91
CA ALA A 74 -15.57 26.96 -8.12
C ALA A 74 -14.09 27.01 -8.49
N GLU A 75 -13.43 28.14 -8.23
CA GLU A 75 -11.99 28.34 -8.50
C GLU A 75 -11.37 29.32 -7.49
N GLY A 76 -10.03 29.39 -7.44
CA GLY A 76 -9.30 30.32 -6.56
C GLY A 76 -9.00 29.78 -5.16
N LEU A 77 -9.11 28.46 -4.95
CA LEU A 77 -8.81 27.80 -3.68
C LEU A 77 -7.31 27.45 -3.56
N HIS A 78 -6.79 27.35 -2.34
CA HIS A 78 -5.37 27.10 -2.07
C HIS A 78 -5.10 25.62 -1.77
N GLU A 79 -4.76 24.86 -2.81
CA GLU A 79 -4.48 23.41 -2.74
C GLU A 79 -5.55 22.62 -1.95
N PRO A 80 -6.78 22.52 -2.47
CA PRO A 80 -7.83 21.64 -1.93
C PRO A 80 -7.38 20.18 -1.80
N LEU A 81 -7.57 19.60 -0.61
CA LEU A 81 -7.25 18.19 -0.32
C LEU A 81 -8.38 17.43 0.39
N GLY A 82 -9.59 17.97 0.31
CA GLY A 82 -10.80 17.20 0.48
C GLY A 82 -12.06 18.04 0.21
N LEU A 83 -13.15 17.33 -0.04
CA LEU A 83 -14.39 17.85 -0.58
C LEU A 83 -15.55 17.02 -0.02
N THR A 84 -16.60 17.68 0.45
CA THR A 84 -17.87 17.02 0.80
C THR A 84 -19.03 17.89 0.36
N TYR A 85 -20.03 17.27 -0.26
CA TYR A 85 -21.29 17.92 -0.60
C TYR A 85 -22.31 17.69 0.51
N ARG A 86 -22.80 18.77 1.11
CA ARG A 86 -23.79 18.70 2.20
C ARG A 86 -24.61 19.98 2.25
N ASP A 87 -25.89 19.85 2.57
CA ASP A 87 -26.80 20.98 2.77
C ASP A 87 -26.76 21.97 1.58
N GLU A 88 -26.82 21.40 0.36
CA GLU A 88 -26.78 22.10 -0.92
C GLU A 88 -25.52 22.95 -1.19
N ALA A 89 -24.45 22.70 -0.43
CA ALA A 89 -23.16 23.37 -0.57
C ALA A 89 -22.00 22.37 -0.61
N PHE A 90 -20.84 22.83 -1.09
CA PHE A 90 -19.59 22.09 -0.96
C PHE A 90 -18.77 22.65 0.20
N TYR A 91 -18.24 21.76 1.03
CA TYR A 91 -17.24 22.08 2.04
C TYR A 91 -15.89 21.59 1.56
N VAL A 92 -14.94 22.51 1.42
CA VAL A 92 -13.61 22.23 0.89
C VAL A 92 -12.57 22.50 1.97
N THR A 93 -11.77 21.50 2.29
CA THR A 93 -10.55 21.72 3.08
C THR A 93 -9.43 22.10 2.13
N GLN A 94 -9.04 23.37 2.19
CA GLN A 94 -7.88 23.93 1.51
C GLN A 94 -6.79 24.24 2.55
N ARG A 95 -5.54 24.44 2.11
CA ARG A 95 -4.35 24.49 2.97
C ARG A 95 -4.50 25.35 4.25
N THR A 96 -5.20 26.48 4.18
CA THR A 96 -5.36 27.43 5.29
C THR A 96 -6.73 27.43 5.95
N GLU A 97 -7.76 26.86 5.32
CA GLU A 97 -9.14 26.96 5.82
C GLU A 97 -10.07 25.85 5.34
N ILE A 98 -11.20 25.71 6.02
CA ILE A 98 -12.40 25.04 5.50
C ILE A 98 -13.31 26.12 4.91
N THR A 99 -13.69 25.97 3.65
CA THR A 99 -14.55 26.93 2.94
C THR A 99 -15.84 26.25 2.54
N ARG A 100 -16.97 26.87 2.86
CA ARG A 100 -18.28 26.52 2.33
C ARG A 100 -18.51 27.29 1.03
N LEU A 101 -18.81 26.56 -0.03
CA LEU A 101 -19.07 27.06 -1.38
C LEU A 101 -20.53 26.80 -1.72
N ALA A 102 -21.27 27.85 -2.03
CA ALA A 102 -22.67 27.75 -2.42
C ALA A 102 -22.93 28.51 -3.72
N ASP A 103 -23.91 28.01 -4.47
CA ASP A 103 -24.49 28.63 -5.64
C ASP A 103 -25.87 29.16 -5.21
N THR A 104 -25.97 30.48 -4.99
CA THR A 104 -27.19 31.10 -4.45
C THR A 104 -28.16 31.61 -5.51
N ASP A 105 -27.77 31.58 -6.79
CA ASP A 105 -28.61 31.98 -7.93
C ASP A 105 -28.93 30.83 -8.92
N GLU A 106 -28.48 29.62 -8.61
CA GLU A 106 -28.72 28.35 -9.33
C GLU A 106 -28.16 28.34 -10.77
N ASP A 107 -27.09 29.10 -11.03
CA ASP A 107 -26.46 29.16 -12.35
C ASP A 107 -25.46 28.01 -12.64
N GLY A 108 -25.16 27.20 -11.61
CA GLY A 108 -24.23 26.10 -11.64
C GLY A 108 -22.79 26.48 -11.29
N ARG A 109 -22.54 27.68 -10.74
CA ARG A 109 -21.25 28.14 -10.21
C ARG A 109 -21.42 28.69 -8.79
N ALA A 110 -20.37 28.51 -7.98
CA ALA A 110 -20.33 29.13 -6.66
C ALA A 110 -20.20 30.65 -6.78
N ASP A 111 -21.15 31.37 -6.20
CA ASP A 111 -21.13 32.82 -6.02
C ASP A 111 -20.85 33.23 -4.56
N GLN A 112 -20.91 32.26 -3.64
CA GLN A 112 -20.67 32.46 -2.21
C GLN A 112 -19.51 31.59 -1.71
N TYR A 113 -18.52 32.23 -1.08
CA TYR A 113 -17.36 31.59 -0.45
C TYR A 113 -17.31 32.04 1.02
N GLU A 114 -17.62 31.13 1.94
CA GLU A 114 -17.66 31.41 3.37
C GLU A 114 -16.57 30.61 4.10
N THR A 115 -15.65 31.30 4.76
CA THR A 115 -14.67 30.68 5.65
C THR A 115 -15.39 30.14 6.89
N VAL A 116 -15.36 28.82 7.09
CA VAL A 116 -15.92 28.16 8.29
C VAL A 116 -14.86 28.07 9.39
N PHE A 117 -13.62 27.77 9.03
CA PHE A 117 -12.52 27.64 9.98
C PHE A 117 -11.20 28.00 9.32
N ILE A 118 -10.35 28.75 10.03
CA ILE A 118 -9.00 29.12 9.56
C ILE A 118 -7.95 28.55 10.51
N ARG A 119 -6.84 28.08 9.94
CA ARG A 119 -5.68 27.58 10.68
C ARG A 119 -4.41 28.35 10.33
N PRO A 120 -3.44 28.46 11.26
CA PRO A 120 -2.10 28.94 10.92
C PRO A 120 -1.38 27.92 10.04
N VAL A 121 -0.50 28.42 9.17
CA VAL A 121 0.46 27.66 8.37
C VAL A 121 1.81 28.37 8.39
N SER A 122 2.92 27.63 8.35
CA SER A 122 4.28 28.17 8.32
C SER A 122 4.73 28.53 6.90
N GLY A 123 4.01 28.07 5.89
CA GLY A 123 4.39 28.15 4.48
C GLY A 123 5.23 26.97 4.00
N ASN A 124 5.40 25.94 4.84
CA ASN A 124 6.10 24.72 4.45
C ASN A 124 5.26 23.91 3.46
N TYR A 125 5.88 23.36 2.42
CA TYR A 125 5.15 22.67 1.35
C TYR A 125 4.39 21.42 1.86
N HIS A 126 4.81 20.82 2.96
CA HIS A 126 4.28 19.55 3.48
C HIS A 126 3.16 19.75 4.53
N GLU A 127 2.76 20.99 4.83
CA GLU A 127 1.61 21.30 5.70
C GLU A 127 0.28 21.11 4.97
N TYR A 128 -0.07 19.86 4.67
CA TYR A 128 -1.37 19.49 4.11
C TYR A 128 -2.50 19.53 5.14
N PHE A 129 -3.72 19.70 4.66
CA PHE A 129 -4.92 19.75 5.49
C PHE A 129 -6.02 18.93 4.82
N TYR A 130 -6.52 17.88 5.49
CA TYR A 130 -7.41 16.89 4.89
C TYR A 130 -8.79 16.85 5.55
N GLY A 131 -9.79 16.39 4.79
CA GLY A 131 -11.20 16.38 5.18
C GLY A 131 -12.04 17.38 4.36
N PRO A 132 -13.19 17.85 4.84
CA PRO A 132 -13.82 17.43 6.08
C PRO A 132 -14.46 16.04 5.93
N LEU A 133 -14.49 15.27 7.01
CA LEU A 133 -15.43 14.15 7.15
C LEU A 133 -16.51 14.56 8.14
N PHE A 134 -17.76 14.58 7.71
CA PHE A 134 -18.86 14.99 8.59
C PHE A 134 -19.24 13.88 9.58
N THR A 135 -19.44 14.27 10.84
CA THR A 135 -20.10 13.41 11.83
C THR A 135 -21.62 13.45 11.65
N PRO A 136 -22.37 12.48 12.20
CA PRO A 136 -23.83 12.52 12.21
C PRO A 136 -24.42 13.81 12.81
N GLU A 137 -23.71 14.42 13.76
CA GLU A 137 -24.08 15.66 14.45
C GLU A 137 -23.85 16.91 13.60
N GLY A 138 -23.15 16.80 12.46
CA GLY A 138 -22.83 17.92 11.59
C GLY A 138 -21.49 18.60 11.90
N ASP A 139 -20.71 18.09 12.86
CA ASP A 139 -19.33 18.51 13.06
C ASP A 139 -18.45 17.99 11.92
N MET A 140 -17.32 18.65 11.68
CA MET A 140 -16.34 18.29 10.65
C MET A 140 -15.08 17.74 11.30
N LEU A 141 -14.68 16.54 10.94
CA LEU A 141 -13.39 15.96 11.29
C LEU A 141 -12.36 16.31 10.23
N VAL A 142 -11.17 16.72 10.67
CA VAL A 142 -10.05 17.09 9.80
C VAL A 142 -8.73 16.59 10.38
N THR A 143 -7.82 16.14 9.52
CA THR A 143 -6.46 15.76 9.92
C THR A 143 -5.45 16.78 9.42
N VAL A 144 -4.46 17.05 10.24
CA VAL A 144 -3.45 18.09 10.01
C VAL A 144 -2.08 17.43 9.84
N ASN A 145 -1.47 17.61 8.69
CA ASN A 145 -0.20 16.98 8.35
C ASN A 145 0.99 17.63 9.07
N LEU A 146 2.06 16.87 9.33
CA LEU A 146 3.33 17.47 9.76
C LEU A 146 4.03 18.16 8.58
N ALA A 147 4.78 19.22 8.89
CA ALA A 147 5.70 19.86 7.95
C ALA A 147 6.93 18.97 7.68
N TRP A 148 7.72 19.30 6.66
CA TRP A 148 8.96 18.61 6.34
C TRP A 148 10.18 19.54 6.34
N ILE A 149 11.14 19.26 7.21
CA ILE A 149 12.40 20.01 7.35
C ILE A 149 13.63 19.09 7.39
N GLY A 150 13.55 17.96 6.66
CA GLY A 150 14.49 16.83 6.75
C GLY A 150 14.05 15.74 7.74
N HIS A 151 13.03 16.04 8.54
CA HIS A 151 12.20 15.12 9.30
C HIS A 151 10.78 15.72 9.36
N GLY A 152 9.80 14.92 9.79
CA GLY A 152 8.47 15.44 10.10
C GLY A 152 8.55 16.39 11.29
N ALA A 153 7.92 17.55 11.23
CA ALA A 153 7.94 18.53 12.31
C ALA A 153 6.60 19.23 12.47
N SER A 154 6.23 19.53 13.72
CA SER A 154 5.01 20.28 14.04
C SER A 154 5.35 21.78 14.13
N LEU A 155 5.21 22.50 13.00
CA LEU A 155 5.61 23.90 12.88
C LEU A 155 4.48 24.87 13.20
N SER A 156 3.27 24.53 12.80
CA SER A 156 2.05 25.27 13.06
C SER A 156 1.22 24.63 14.15
N LYS A 157 0.40 25.44 14.81
CA LYS A 157 -0.51 24.99 15.86
C LYS A 157 -1.37 23.83 15.33
N TRP A 158 -1.35 22.72 16.06
CA TRP A 158 -2.07 21.49 15.75
C TRP A 158 -1.59 20.68 14.55
N ASP A 159 -0.39 20.94 13.99
CA ASP A 159 0.23 19.99 13.05
C ASP A 159 0.41 18.61 13.71
N GLY A 160 -0.05 17.57 13.01
CA GLY A 160 -0.05 16.18 13.48
C GLY A 160 -1.23 15.81 14.39
N TRP A 161 -2.35 16.52 14.28
CA TRP A 161 -3.56 16.28 15.07
C TRP A 161 -4.79 15.95 14.20
N LEU A 162 -5.70 15.17 14.78
CA LEU A 162 -7.11 15.09 14.37
C LEU A 162 -7.88 16.14 15.17
N LEU A 163 -8.60 17.00 14.45
CA LEU A 163 -9.45 18.03 15.03
C LEU A 163 -10.90 17.77 14.65
N LYS A 164 -11.81 18.14 15.56
CA LYS A 164 -13.22 18.30 15.27
C LYS A 164 -13.57 19.78 15.27
N ILE A 165 -14.23 20.21 14.20
CA ILE A 165 -14.61 21.59 13.95
C ILE A 165 -16.13 21.63 13.88
N SER A 166 -16.75 22.37 14.79
CA SER A 166 -18.21 22.55 14.73
C SER A 166 -18.62 23.52 13.62
N PRO A 167 -19.90 23.55 13.19
CA PRO A 167 -20.36 24.43 12.11
C PRO A 167 -20.09 25.93 12.33
N ASP A 168 -19.96 26.37 13.58
CA ASP A 168 -19.63 27.77 13.92
C ASP A 168 -18.11 28.06 13.98
N GLY A 169 -17.28 27.06 13.66
CA GLY A 169 -15.82 27.15 13.62
C GLY A 169 -15.12 26.84 14.95
N ALA A 170 -15.83 26.46 16.02
CA ALA A 170 -15.18 26.07 17.27
C ALA A 170 -14.40 24.76 17.12
N VAL A 171 -13.18 24.72 17.68
CA VAL A 171 -12.22 23.62 17.55
C VAL A 171 -12.16 22.78 18.82
N GLU A 172 -12.25 21.46 18.65
CA GLU A 172 -11.97 20.46 19.68
C GLU A 172 -10.84 19.52 19.19
N PRO A 173 -9.63 19.55 19.80
CA PRO A 173 -8.59 18.58 19.47
C PRO A 173 -8.96 17.20 20.03
N LEU A 174 -8.82 16.14 19.23
CA LEU A 174 -9.24 14.79 19.59
C LEU A 174 -8.07 13.82 19.79
N VAL A 175 -7.15 13.78 18.82
CA VAL A 175 -6.05 12.81 18.75
C VAL A 175 -4.79 13.54 18.30
N SER A 176 -3.65 13.16 18.86
CA SER A 176 -2.32 13.60 18.46
C SER A 176 -1.52 12.43 17.92
N GLY A 177 -0.33 12.67 17.40
CA GLY A 177 0.58 11.62 16.95
C GLY A 177 0.50 11.27 15.48
N LEU A 178 -0.24 12.03 14.67
CA LEU A 178 -0.34 11.81 13.23
C LEU A 178 0.89 12.39 12.51
N ARG A 179 1.39 11.71 11.47
CA ARG A 179 2.50 12.21 10.65
C ARG A 179 1.99 12.68 9.29
N SER A 180 1.48 11.75 8.50
CA SER A 180 1.04 11.98 7.12
C SER A 180 -0.37 11.41 6.85
N PRO A 181 -1.40 11.84 7.60
CA PRO A 181 -2.72 11.20 7.68
C PRO A 181 -3.65 11.58 6.51
N ALA A 182 -3.29 11.23 5.28
CA ALA A 182 -3.98 11.67 4.06
C ALA A 182 -5.41 11.11 3.88
N ALA A 183 -5.79 10.10 4.65
CA ALA A 183 -7.09 9.46 4.58
C ALA A 183 -7.60 9.02 5.94
N PHE A 184 -8.90 9.20 6.14
CA PHE A 184 -9.64 8.75 7.31
C PHE A 184 -11.11 8.59 6.94
N ALA A 185 -11.75 7.59 7.52
CA ALA A 185 -13.15 7.24 7.25
C ALA A 185 -13.75 6.51 8.46
N PHE A 186 -15.07 6.53 8.54
CA PHE A 186 -15.79 5.62 9.43
C PHE A 186 -15.89 4.23 8.79
N ASN A 187 -15.77 3.17 9.59
CA ASN A 187 -16.21 1.85 9.15
C ASN A 187 -17.75 1.77 9.16
N THR A 188 -18.30 0.62 8.76
CA THR A 188 -19.76 0.38 8.76
C THR A 188 -20.40 0.37 10.15
N ALA A 189 -19.61 0.25 11.21
CA ALA A 189 -20.07 0.34 12.60
C ALA A 189 -20.01 1.78 13.18
N GLY A 190 -19.47 2.75 12.43
CA GLY A 190 -19.34 4.15 12.86
C GLY A 190 -18.05 4.44 13.65
N ASP A 191 -17.10 3.52 13.70
CA ASP A 191 -15.80 3.74 14.33
C ASP A 191 -14.83 4.42 13.35
N LEU A 192 -14.03 5.37 13.84
CA LEU A 192 -13.14 6.17 13.00
C LEU A 192 -11.78 5.48 12.79
N PHE A 193 -11.33 5.39 11.55
CA PHE A 193 -10.00 4.92 11.18
C PHE A 193 -9.26 5.98 10.38
N TYR A 194 -7.93 6.00 10.52
CA TYR A 194 -7.05 6.77 9.65
C TYR A 194 -5.97 5.87 9.06
N ALA A 195 -5.49 6.23 7.87
CA ALA A 195 -4.34 5.61 7.22
C ALA A 195 -3.09 6.46 7.43
N GLU A 196 -1.95 5.80 7.61
CA GLU A 196 -0.66 6.43 7.83
C GLU A 196 0.41 5.86 6.91
N ASN A 197 1.31 6.75 6.48
CA ASN A 197 2.42 6.43 5.60
C ASN A 197 3.69 6.16 6.39
N GLN A 198 4.49 5.21 5.88
CA GLN A 198 5.81 4.89 6.41
C GLN A 198 6.68 6.16 6.55
N GLY A 199 7.45 6.26 7.64
CA GLY A 199 8.32 7.40 7.93
C GLY A 199 8.84 7.40 9.36
N GLY A 200 9.26 8.55 9.87
CA GLY A 200 9.71 8.66 11.27
C GLY A 200 8.60 8.24 12.23
N TRP A 201 8.92 7.37 13.19
CA TRP A 201 8.01 6.76 14.16
C TRP A 201 6.94 5.82 13.58
N VAL A 202 6.96 5.60 12.26
CA VAL A 202 6.00 4.76 11.55
C VAL A 202 6.77 3.74 10.70
N GLY A 203 6.96 2.54 11.24
CA GLY A 203 7.78 1.51 10.58
C GLY A 203 7.24 1.04 9.22
N SER A 204 5.93 1.07 9.02
CA SER A 204 5.26 0.71 7.77
C SER A 204 3.90 1.40 7.62
N GLY A 205 3.34 1.36 6.41
CA GLY A 205 1.99 1.83 6.17
C GLY A 205 1.00 1.12 7.11
N ASN A 206 -0.04 1.80 7.57
CA ASN A 206 -1.02 1.17 8.45
C ASN A 206 -2.38 1.87 8.45
N ILE A 207 -3.40 1.18 8.97
CA ILE A 207 -4.64 1.83 9.43
C ILE A 207 -4.83 1.63 10.93
N THR A 208 -5.29 2.68 11.60
CA THR A 208 -5.43 2.72 13.06
C THR A 208 -6.80 3.25 13.46
N HIS A 209 -7.47 2.56 14.39
CA HIS A 209 -8.70 3.03 15.02
C HIS A 209 -8.40 4.20 15.97
N LEU A 210 -9.12 5.30 15.85
CA LEU A 210 -8.89 6.52 16.62
C LEU A 210 -10.07 6.87 17.53
N GLU A 211 -9.76 7.11 18.80
CA GLU A 211 -10.68 7.61 19.81
C GLU A 211 -10.11 8.87 20.48
N LYS A 212 -10.98 9.73 21.00
CA LYS A 212 -10.54 10.94 21.71
C LYS A 212 -9.59 10.58 22.86
N GLY A 213 -8.42 11.21 22.89
CA GLY A 213 -7.37 10.96 23.87
C GLY A 213 -6.31 9.94 23.42
N ASP A 214 -6.47 9.33 22.25
CA ASP A 214 -5.43 8.50 21.66
C ASP A 214 -4.24 9.35 21.17
N PHE A 215 -3.06 8.76 21.24
CA PHE A 215 -1.81 9.22 20.65
C PHE A 215 -1.35 8.18 19.62
N ALA A 216 -1.29 8.55 18.35
CA ALA A 216 -1.05 7.64 17.23
C ALA A 216 0.44 7.37 16.93
N GLY A 217 1.35 7.83 17.80
CA GLY A 217 2.73 7.37 17.83
C GLY A 217 3.81 8.36 17.39
N ASN A 218 3.51 9.46 16.70
CA ASN A 218 4.55 10.42 16.33
C ASN A 218 4.68 11.59 17.34
N PRO A 219 5.80 11.72 18.09
CA PRO A 219 5.94 12.69 19.19
C PRO A 219 6.01 14.16 18.76
N GLU A 220 6.23 14.47 17.48
CA GLU A 220 6.39 15.85 17.00
C GLU A 220 5.19 16.74 17.35
N SER A 221 4.00 16.16 17.26
CA SER A 221 2.73 16.81 17.54
C SER A 221 2.45 17.08 19.03
N LEU A 222 3.19 16.42 19.94
CA LEU A 222 3.05 16.59 21.40
C LEU A 222 3.52 17.97 21.87
N ARG A 223 4.21 18.73 21.01
CA ARG A 223 4.55 20.14 21.24
C ARG A 223 3.34 21.01 21.63
N TRP A 224 2.13 20.61 21.23
CA TRP A 224 0.89 21.34 21.50
C TRP A 224 0.00 20.67 22.58
N ALA A 225 0.46 19.59 23.21
CA ALA A 225 -0.35 18.80 24.13
C ALA A 225 -0.70 19.55 25.43
N ASP A 226 0.05 20.60 25.79
CA ASP A 226 -0.17 21.45 26.96
C ASP A 226 -1.22 22.55 26.74
N LEU A 227 -1.69 22.73 25.50
CA LEU A 227 -2.69 23.75 25.18
C LEU A 227 -4.08 23.38 25.74
N PRO A 228 -4.89 24.40 26.12
CA PRO A 228 -6.24 24.16 26.61
C PRO A 228 -7.10 23.33 25.64
N GLY A 229 -7.81 22.35 26.19
CA GLY A 229 -8.70 21.46 25.43
C GLY A 229 -8.04 20.19 24.91
N SER A 230 -6.69 20.10 24.93
CA SER A 230 -5.97 18.87 24.60
C SER A 230 -6.41 17.71 25.52
N PRO A 231 -6.81 16.55 24.96
CA PRO A 231 -7.04 15.33 25.73
C PRO A 231 -5.75 14.52 25.96
N ILE A 232 -4.59 15.03 25.52
CA ILE A 232 -3.30 14.33 25.57
C ILE A 232 -2.51 14.81 26.78
N SER A 233 -2.02 13.88 27.60
CA SER A 233 -1.23 14.19 28.80
C SER A 233 0.27 13.87 28.64
N LEU A 234 0.68 13.38 27.47
CA LEU A 234 2.05 13.00 27.15
C LEU A 234 2.91 14.19 26.74
N THR A 235 4.21 14.12 27.02
CA THR A 235 5.25 14.99 26.45
C THR A 235 6.16 14.19 25.51
N PRO A 236 6.96 14.84 24.63
CA PRO A 236 7.92 14.13 23.78
C PRO A 236 8.87 13.19 24.54
N GLU A 237 9.26 13.55 25.76
CA GLU A 237 10.16 12.77 26.60
C GLU A 237 9.53 11.47 27.13
N ASP A 238 8.20 11.37 27.13
CA ASP A 238 7.50 10.13 27.49
C ASP A 238 7.64 9.05 26.40
N ILE A 239 8.05 9.43 25.18
CA ILE A 239 8.13 8.54 24.02
C ILE A 239 9.58 8.03 23.84
N PRO A 240 9.85 6.73 24.09
CA PRO A 240 11.21 6.21 24.05
C PRO A 240 11.68 5.93 22.61
N ASP A 241 12.70 6.66 22.16
CA ASP A 241 13.42 6.36 20.91
C ASP A 241 14.42 5.21 21.10
N SER A 242 13.91 4.00 21.29
CA SER A 242 14.70 2.81 21.64
C SER A 242 14.74 1.75 20.56
N GLY A 243 13.92 1.89 19.51
CA GLY A 243 13.68 0.83 18.52
C GLY A 243 12.86 -0.34 19.07
N THR A 244 12.44 -0.33 20.33
CA THR A 244 11.53 -1.35 20.89
C THR A 244 10.24 -1.39 20.07
N PRO A 245 9.67 -2.56 19.73
CA PRO A 245 8.44 -2.64 18.94
C PRO A 245 7.29 -1.82 19.56
N LEU A 246 6.50 -1.16 18.70
CA LEU A 246 5.43 -0.26 19.11
C LEU A 246 4.44 -0.90 20.11
N HIS A 247 4.05 -2.16 19.88
CA HIS A 247 3.10 -2.86 20.73
C HIS A 247 3.64 -3.08 22.16
N GLU A 248 4.96 -3.19 22.35
CA GLU A 248 5.56 -3.28 23.68
C GLU A 248 5.62 -1.93 24.39
N VAL A 249 5.83 -0.84 23.64
CA VAL A 249 5.79 0.52 24.17
C VAL A 249 4.35 0.89 24.56
N ALA A 250 3.36 0.54 23.72
CA ALA A 250 1.94 0.79 23.96
C ALA A 250 1.41 0.10 25.23
N ARG A 251 1.98 -1.05 25.63
CA ARG A 251 1.66 -1.69 26.92
C ARG A 251 2.04 -0.84 28.14
N LYS A 252 2.99 0.09 27.99
CA LYS A 252 3.49 0.97 29.06
C LYS A 252 2.89 2.37 29.01
N ILE A 253 2.40 2.80 27.84
CA ILE A 253 1.85 4.13 27.60
C ILE A 253 0.38 3.98 27.19
N PRO A 254 -0.60 4.09 28.12
CA PRO A 254 -2.00 3.78 27.83
C PRO A 254 -2.64 4.62 26.72
N GLN A 255 -2.18 5.86 26.50
CA GLN A 255 -2.67 6.71 25.40
C GLN A 255 -2.07 6.32 24.04
N LEU A 256 -0.96 5.56 23.99
CA LEU A 256 -0.32 5.18 22.73
C LEU A 256 -1.12 4.07 22.04
N LYS A 257 -1.68 4.39 20.87
CA LYS A 257 -2.50 3.48 20.07
C LYS A 257 -1.63 2.76 19.05
N GLY A 258 -1.72 1.43 19.04
CA GLY A 258 -1.11 0.60 18.00
C GLY A 258 -2.02 0.45 16.78
N PRO A 259 -1.48 0.14 15.59
CA PRO A 259 -2.31 -0.05 14.41
C PRO A 259 -3.24 -1.24 14.49
N SER A 260 -4.40 -1.08 13.85
CA SER A 260 -5.35 -2.20 13.68
C SER A 260 -4.90 -3.16 12.59
N VAL A 261 -4.34 -2.64 11.48
CA VAL A 261 -3.78 -3.44 10.40
C VAL A 261 -2.55 -2.73 9.84
N TRP A 262 -1.42 -3.42 9.79
CA TRP A 262 -0.20 -3.01 9.11
C TRP A 262 -0.21 -3.41 7.63
N PHE A 263 0.39 -2.57 6.81
CA PHE A 263 0.56 -2.70 5.37
C PHE A 263 2.06 -2.77 5.11
N PRO A 264 2.62 -3.98 4.90
CA PRO A 264 4.05 -4.11 4.67
C PRO A 264 4.53 -3.28 3.48
N HIS A 265 5.43 -2.35 3.76
CA HIS A 265 5.94 -1.38 2.80
C HIS A 265 6.60 -2.07 1.60
N GLY A 266 6.32 -1.57 0.39
CA GLY A 266 6.79 -2.14 -0.87
C GLY A 266 5.95 -3.33 -1.36
N ILE A 267 5.18 -3.96 -0.49
CA ILE A 267 4.32 -5.12 -0.80
C ILE A 267 2.86 -4.71 -0.88
N MET A 268 2.34 -4.05 0.15
CA MET A 268 0.97 -3.53 0.25
C MET A 268 0.89 -2.04 -0.06
N GLY A 269 1.78 -1.55 -0.92
CA GLY A 269 1.92 -0.13 -1.21
C GLY A 269 3.12 0.51 -0.51
N ILE A 270 3.34 1.78 -0.82
CA ILE A 270 4.39 2.62 -0.23
C ILE A 270 3.84 3.95 0.32
N SER A 271 2.62 4.31 -0.05
CA SER A 271 1.92 5.54 0.32
C SER A 271 0.41 5.28 0.40
N THR A 272 -0.05 4.74 1.54
CA THR A 272 -1.47 4.52 1.82
C THR A 272 -2.27 5.82 1.71
N SER A 273 -3.39 5.75 0.99
CA SER A 273 -4.29 6.86 0.72
C SER A 273 -5.73 6.49 1.10
N GLY A 274 -6.72 6.95 0.31
CA GLY A 274 -8.16 6.87 0.62
C GLY A 274 -8.61 5.57 1.28
N ILE A 275 -9.53 5.66 2.24
CA ILE A 275 -10.22 4.52 2.86
C ILE A 275 -11.67 4.58 2.41
N LEU A 276 -12.19 3.49 1.84
CA LEU A 276 -13.57 3.36 1.40
C LEU A 276 -14.20 2.11 2.03
N PRO A 277 -15.11 2.24 3.02
CA PRO A 277 -15.86 1.10 3.53
C PRO A 277 -16.85 0.58 2.48
N ASP A 278 -16.92 -0.73 2.28
CA ASP A 278 -17.95 -1.35 1.45
C ASP A 278 -19.31 -1.26 2.14
N THR A 279 -20.16 -0.42 1.55
CA THR A 279 -21.54 -0.15 1.99
C THR A 279 -22.55 -0.52 0.90
N THR A 280 -22.11 -1.29 -0.11
CA THR A 280 -22.88 -1.54 -1.33
C THR A 280 -23.96 -2.61 -1.16
N GLY A 281 -24.03 -3.28 -0.01
CA GLY A 281 -24.97 -4.37 0.23
C GLY A 281 -24.69 -5.62 -0.62
N GLY A 282 -23.41 -5.86 -0.96
CA GLY A 282 -22.98 -6.88 -1.92
C GLY A 282 -23.06 -6.46 -3.39
N GLY A 283 -23.26 -5.17 -3.65
CA GLY A 283 -23.21 -4.58 -5.00
C GLY A 283 -21.81 -4.57 -5.63
N PHE A 284 -20.76 -4.73 -4.81
CA PHE A 284 -19.36 -4.73 -5.24
C PHE A 284 -18.61 -6.03 -4.93
N GLY A 285 -19.29 -7.15 -5.09
CA GLY A 285 -18.73 -8.48 -4.86
C GLY A 285 -18.92 -8.98 -3.42
N PRO A 286 -18.17 -10.02 -3.01
CA PRO A 286 -18.47 -10.76 -1.78
C PRO A 286 -17.94 -10.09 -0.49
N PHE A 287 -17.49 -8.84 -0.54
CA PHE A 287 -16.66 -8.19 0.49
C PHE A 287 -17.40 -7.18 1.36
N GLU A 288 -18.73 -7.26 1.41
CA GLU A 288 -19.57 -6.37 2.22
C GLU A 288 -19.02 -6.14 3.63
N GLY A 289 -18.95 -4.86 4.04
CA GLY A 289 -18.46 -4.44 5.35
C GLY A 289 -16.93 -4.39 5.51
N GLN A 290 -16.16 -4.79 4.50
CA GLN A 290 -14.70 -4.65 4.47
C GLN A 290 -14.29 -3.23 4.04
N LEU A 291 -13.00 -2.92 4.15
CA LEU A 291 -12.45 -1.65 3.70
C LEU A 291 -11.62 -1.83 2.43
N PHE A 292 -11.70 -0.88 1.51
CA PHE A 292 -10.76 -0.71 0.43
C PHE A 292 -9.82 0.45 0.75
N VAL A 293 -8.52 0.23 0.62
CA VAL A 293 -7.49 1.24 0.94
C VAL A 293 -6.64 1.46 -0.30
N GLY A 294 -6.57 2.71 -0.74
CA GLY A 294 -5.77 3.10 -1.90
C GLY A 294 -4.28 3.18 -1.56
N ASP A 295 -3.46 3.10 -2.59
CA ASP A 295 -2.03 3.40 -2.52
C ASP A 295 -1.63 4.33 -3.68
N GLN A 296 -1.05 5.47 -3.32
CA GLN A 296 -0.62 6.48 -4.29
C GLN A 296 0.63 6.02 -5.06
N GLY A 297 1.59 5.38 -4.40
CA GLY A 297 2.90 5.10 -5.01
C GLY A 297 2.91 3.93 -6.00
N GLN A 298 2.12 2.89 -5.72
CA GLN A 298 2.00 1.67 -6.52
C GLN A 298 0.72 1.63 -7.36
N SER A 299 -0.10 2.67 -7.32
CA SER A 299 -1.31 2.79 -8.17
C SER A 299 -2.22 1.59 -8.04
N LYS A 300 -2.60 1.28 -6.80
CA LYS A 300 -3.40 0.10 -6.49
C LYS A 300 -4.37 0.33 -5.34
N VAL A 301 -5.28 -0.61 -5.19
CA VAL A 301 -6.20 -0.73 -4.06
C VAL A 301 -5.94 -2.06 -3.37
N MET A 302 -5.88 -2.02 -2.04
CA MET A 302 -5.79 -3.17 -1.14
C MET A 302 -7.13 -3.36 -0.43
N ARG A 303 -7.43 -4.60 -0.02
CA ARG A 303 -8.66 -4.95 0.71
C ARG A 303 -8.34 -5.32 2.15
N VAL A 304 -9.14 -4.84 3.08
CA VAL A 304 -8.94 -5.06 4.52
C VAL A 304 -10.18 -5.67 5.16
N TYR A 305 -9.99 -6.82 5.79
CA TYR A 305 -10.96 -7.36 6.75
C TYR A 305 -10.52 -7.00 8.17
N GLN A 306 -11.46 -6.55 8.99
CA GLN A 306 -11.23 -6.21 10.39
C GLN A 306 -12.15 -7.02 11.31
N GLU A 307 -11.65 -7.35 12.50
CA GLU A 307 -12.44 -7.87 13.61
C GLU A 307 -12.10 -7.13 14.91
N LYS A 308 -13.00 -7.22 15.89
CA LYS A 308 -12.82 -6.63 17.22
C LYS A 308 -12.72 -7.73 18.27
N VAL A 309 -11.55 -7.91 18.87
CA VAL A 309 -11.27 -8.91 19.90
C VAL A 309 -11.03 -8.20 21.23
N GLU A 310 -11.85 -8.50 22.23
CA GLU A 310 -11.80 -7.86 23.56
C GLU A 310 -11.79 -6.31 23.49
N GLY A 311 -12.53 -5.74 22.52
CA GLY A 311 -12.61 -4.30 22.29
C GLY A 311 -11.49 -3.72 21.43
N MET A 312 -10.47 -4.51 21.06
CA MET A 312 -9.34 -4.08 20.25
C MET A 312 -9.52 -4.48 18.79
N TYR A 313 -9.33 -3.53 17.87
CA TYR A 313 -9.34 -3.83 16.44
C TYR A 313 -8.05 -4.55 16.03
N GLN A 314 -8.22 -5.52 15.14
CA GLN A 314 -7.17 -6.25 14.46
C GLN A 314 -7.71 -6.76 13.12
N GLY A 315 -6.85 -7.26 12.24
CA GLY A 315 -7.34 -7.70 10.94
C GLY A 315 -6.24 -8.02 9.94
N VAL A 316 -6.65 -8.22 8.70
CA VAL A 316 -5.78 -8.63 7.59
C VAL A 316 -5.95 -7.70 6.40
N VAL A 317 -4.83 -7.36 5.78
CA VAL A 317 -4.79 -6.74 4.45
C VAL A 317 -4.45 -7.78 3.39
N PHE A 318 -5.14 -7.68 2.25
CA PHE A 318 -4.93 -8.47 1.04
C PHE A 318 -4.63 -7.55 -0.15
N PRO A 319 -3.90 -8.01 -1.18
CA PRO A 319 -3.96 -7.39 -2.49
C PRO A 319 -5.41 -7.42 -3.01
N PHE A 320 -5.74 -6.52 -3.95
CA PHE A 320 -7.09 -6.50 -4.54
C PHE A 320 -7.11 -6.09 -6.01
N ARG A 321 -6.67 -4.86 -6.34
CA ARG A 321 -6.62 -4.42 -7.73
C ARG A 321 -5.44 -3.50 -8.01
N GLU A 322 -4.61 -3.85 -8.97
CA GLU A 322 -3.50 -3.03 -9.49
C GLU A 322 -3.79 -2.46 -10.90
N GLY A 323 -2.92 -1.60 -11.42
CA GLY A 323 -3.01 -1.14 -12.81
C GLY A 323 -3.87 0.11 -13.05
N PHE A 324 -4.12 0.89 -12.00
CA PHE A 324 -4.64 2.24 -12.15
C PHE A 324 -3.62 3.14 -12.88
N GLU A 325 -4.12 4.08 -13.68
CA GLU A 325 -3.28 4.89 -14.59
C GLU A 325 -2.35 5.87 -13.86
N SER A 326 -2.68 6.26 -12.62
CA SER A 326 -1.91 7.18 -11.79
C SER A 326 -2.05 6.82 -10.29
N GLY A 327 -1.50 7.63 -9.39
CA GLY A 327 -1.51 7.34 -7.96
C GLY A 327 -2.89 7.45 -7.33
N VAL A 328 -3.44 6.37 -6.80
CA VAL A 328 -4.76 6.35 -6.15
C VAL A 328 -4.75 7.26 -4.93
N PHE A 329 -5.65 8.25 -4.87
CA PHE A 329 -5.67 9.23 -3.77
C PHE A 329 -7.04 9.36 -3.09
N ARG A 330 -8.13 9.35 -3.87
CA ARG A 330 -9.51 9.42 -3.37
C ARG A 330 -10.35 8.34 -4.01
N MET A 331 -11.27 7.76 -3.24
CA MET A 331 -12.24 6.80 -3.74
C MET A 331 -13.61 7.13 -3.19
N ASN A 332 -14.65 6.85 -3.96
CA ASN A 332 -16.04 6.97 -3.52
C ASN A 332 -16.93 5.97 -4.25
N TRP A 333 -18.09 5.66 -3.68
CA TRP A 333 -19.08 4.82 -4.35
C TRP A 333 -19.90 5.64 -5.35
N GLY A 334 -20.17 5.04 -6.51
CA GLY A 334 -21.22 5.48 -7.43
C GLY A 334 -22.59 5.00 -7.01
N GLN A 335 -23.63 5.53 -7.65
CA GLN A 335 -25.01 5.07 -7.42
C GLN A 335 -25.23 3.65 -7.93
N ASP A 336 -24.46 3.24 -8.94
CA ASP A 336 -24.48 1.90 -9.50
C ASP A 336 -23.54 0.90 -8.82
N HIS A 337 -23.07 1.22 -7.60
CA HIS A 337 -22.17 0.41 -6.78
C HIS A 337 -20.78 0.17 -7.38
N THR A 338 -20.39 0.95 -8.39
CA THR A 338 -18.99 0.99 -8.85
C THR A 338 -18.14 1.92 -7.97
N MET A 339 -16.84 1.67 -7.91
CA MET A 339 -15.91 2.51 -7.16
C MET A 339 -15.31 3.56 -8.09
N PHE A 340 -15.56 4.84 -7.83
CA PHE A 340 -14.81 5.93 -8.45
C PHE A 340 -13.43 6.03 -7.80
N VAL A 341 -12.41 6.27 -8.62
CA VAL A 341 -11.00 6.34 -8.20
C VAL A 341 -10.38 7.60 -8.80
N GLY A 342 -10.14 8.59 -7.94
CA GLY A 342 -9.46 9.83 -8.27
C GLY A 342 -7.96 9.74 -7.97
N MET A 343 -7.15 10.16 -8.94
CA MET A 343 -5.71 9.92 -8.91
C MET A 343 -4.85 11.18 -9.11
N THR A 344 -3.65 11.13 -8.56
CA THR A 344 -2.60 12.14 -8.77
C THR A 344 -1.21 11.56 -8.45
N SER A 345 -0.22 11.90 -9.27
CA SER A 345 1.21 11.68 -8.99
C SER A 345 1.92 12.95 -8.49
N ARG A 346 1.16 14.00 -8.16
CA ARG A 346 1.73 15.23 -7.61
C ARG A 346 2.25 14.99 -6.19
N GLY A 347 3.47 15.42 -5.93
CA GLY A 347 4.13 15.30 -4.62
C GLY A 347 4.85 13.97 -4.43
N TRP A 348 4.34 12.87 -4.99
CA TRP A 348 5.01 11.57 -5.00
C TRP A 348 4.74 10.83 -6.31
N ARG A 349 5.78 10.33 -6.96
CA ARG A 349 5.64 9.60 -8.23
C ARG A 349 4.91 8.27 -8.00
N SER A 350 4.07 7.90 -8.97
CA SER A 350 3.30 6.67 -8.96
C SER A 350 3.81 5.65 -9.98
N THR A 351 3.42 4.39 -9.81
CA THR A 351 3.67 3.28 -10.74
C THR A 351 2.80 3.37 -11.99
N GLY A 352 1.62 3.98 -11.89
CA GLY A 352 0.84 4.45 -13.03
C GLY A 352 1.54 5.62 -13.73
N GLU A 353 1.53 5.61 -15.06
CA GLU A 353 2.35 6.49 -15.91
C GLU A 353 1.75 7.90 -16.07
N GLU A 354 0.45 8.06 -15.84
CA GLU A 354 -0.24 9.34 -15.99
C GLU A 354 -0.03 10.27 -14.78
N LEU A 355 -0.09 11.58 -15.03
CA LEU A 355 0.10 12.58 -13.98
C LEU A 355 -1.07 12.67 -13.00
N PHE A 356 -2.26 12.35 -13.49
CA PHE A 356 -3.52 12.33 -12.77
C PHE A 356 -4.51 11.50 -13.58
N GLY A 357 -5.61 11.14 -12.95
CA GLY A 357 -6.59 10.28 -13.58
C GLY A 357 -7.93 10.29 -12.86
N LEU A 358 -8.95 9.80 -13.55
CA LEU A 358 -10.26 9.50 -12.98
C LEU A 358 -10.78 8.23 -13.63
N GLN A 359 -10.86 7.17 -12.83
CA GLN A 359 -11.28 5.85 -13.30
C GLN A 359 -12.45 5.33 -12.45
N ARG A 360 -13.14 4.33 -12.98
CA ARG A 360 -14.09 3.50 -12.25
C ARG A 360 -13.55 2.10 -12.15
N LEU A 361 -13.73 1.46 -11.00
CA LEU A 361 -13.57 0.03 -10.86
C LEU A 361 -14.95 -0.60 -10.86
N VAL A 362 -15.20 -1.49 -11.82
CA VAL A 362 -16.50 -2.09 -12.10
C VAL A 362 -16.42 -3.59 -11.88
N TRP A 363 -17.22 -4.10 -10.95
CA TRP A 363 -17.36 -5.54 -10.75
C TRP A 363 -18.31 -6.12 -11.81
N ASN A 364 -17.91 -7.20 -12.47
CA ASN A 364 -18.70 -7.80 -13.54
C ASN A 364 -19.80 -8.78 -13.06
N GLY A 365 -19.92 -8.99 -11.75
CA GLY A 365 -20.90 -9.90 -11.14
C GLY A 365 -20.38 -11.31 -10.87
N GLU A 366 -19.19 -11.67 -11.35
CA GLU A 366 -18.58 -12.98 -11.06
C GLU A 366 -17.78 -12.95 -9.76
N ILE A 367 -18.02 -13.93 -8.88
CA ILE A 367 -17.32 -14.00 -7.58
C ILE A 367 -15.96 -14.69 -7.77
N PRO A 368 -14.82 -13.99 -7.54
CA PRO A 368 -13.48 -14.59 -7.60
C PRO A 368 -13.28 -15.61 -6.48
N PHE A 369 -12.38 -16.57 -6.67
CA PHE A 369 -11.97 -17.49 -5.61
C PHE A 369 -10.85 -16.86 -4.77
N GLU A 370 -11.17 -16.46 -3.55
CA GLU A 370 -10.29 -15.71 -2.65
C GLU A 370 -10.47 -16.10 -1.19
N ILE A 371 -9.49 -15.75 -0.36
CA ILE A 371 -9.66 -15.66 1.09
C ILE A 371 -10.53 -14.43 1.37
N LYS A 372 -11.78 -14.64 1.73
CA LYS A 372 -12.71 -13.58 2.09
C LYS A 372 -12.31 -12.91 3.41
N GLU A 373 -12.04 -13.71 4.44
CA GLU A 373 -11.77 -13.23 5.80
C GLU A 373 -10.70 -14.10 6.44
N ILE A 374 -9.89 -13.51 7.33
CA ILE A 374 -9.08 -14.27 8.27
C ILE A 374 -9.48 -13.84 9.65
N HIS A 375 -9.79 -14.81 10.50
CA HIS A 375 -10.10 -14.56 11.89
C HIS A 375 -9.03 -15.12 12.80
N ALA A 376 -8.62 -14.36 13.80
CA ALA A 376 -7.86 -14.89 14.92
C ALA A 376 -8.74 -15.80 15.76
N ARG A 377 -8.10 -16.81 16.33
CA ARG A 377 -8.71 -17.77 17.24
C ARG A 377 -7.68 -18.14 18.30
N THR A 378 -8.10 -18.91 19.31
CA THR A 378 -7.26 -19.19 20.50
C THR A 378 -5.94 -19.93 20.24
N ASP A 379 -5.80 -20.61 19.09
CA ASP A 379 -4.64 -21.44 18.76
C ASP A 379 -4.19 -21.31 17.29
N GLY A 380 -4.57 -20.21 16.63
CA GLY A 380 -4.20 -19.93 15.25
C GLY A 380 -5.28 -19.12 14.53
N PHE A 381 -5.50 -19.43 13.25
CA PHE A 381 -6.40 -18.66 12.39
C PHE A 381 -7.57 -19.50 11.85
N GLU A 382 -8.61 -18.83 11.41
CA GLU A 382 -9.66 -19.38 10.55
C GLU A 382 -9.70 -18.57 9.25
N LEU A 383 -9.47 -19.23 8.12
CA LEU A 383 -9.59 -18.63 6.79
C LEU A 383 -10.99 -18.94 6.27
N VAL A 384 -11.72 -17.92 5.83
CA VAL A 384 -13.03 -18.05 5.17
C VAL A 384 -12.84 -17.76 3.69
N PHE A 385 -13.39 -18.58 2.81
CA PHE A 385 -13.22 -18.49 1.36
C PHE A 385 -14.52 -18.05 0.67
N THR A 386 -14.39 -17.36 -0.46
CA THR A 386 -15.54 -16.92 -1.27
C THR A 386 -16.24 -18.08 -2.00
N ARG A 387 -15.53 -19.18 -2.26
CA ARG A 387 -16.03 -20.41 -2.89
C ARG A 387 -15.52 -21.65 -2.12
N PRO A 388 -16.18 -22.82 -2.26
CA PRO A 388 -15.70 -24.06 -1.66
C PRO A 388 -14.31 -24.46 -2.16
N VAL A 389 -13.46 -24.88 -1.23
CA VAL A 389 -12.09 -25.38 -1.50
C VAL A 389 -12.08 -26.86 -1.83
N ASP A 390 -11.13 -27.30 -2.65
CA ASP A 390 -10.81 -28.72 -2.74
C ASP A 390 -10.30 -29.22 -1.38
N ARG A 391 -10.98 -30.21 -0.82
CA ARG A 391 -10.69 -30.67 0.55
C ARG A 391 -9.31 -31.30 0.69
N ALA A 392 -8.79 -31.96 -0.35
CA ALA A 392 -7.49 -32.60 -0.26
C ALA A 392 -6.39 -31.54 -0.16
N SER A 393 -6.35 -30.59 -1.11
CA SER A 393 -5.42 -29.47 -1.11
C SER A 393 -5.53 -28.64 0.17
N ALA A 394 -6.74 -28.31 0.60
CA ALA A 394 -6.95 -27.47 1.75
C ALA A 394 -6.65 -28.15 3.09
N SER A 395 -6.67 -29.49 3.15
CA SER A 395 -6.35 -30.25 4.36
C SER A 395 -4.85 -30.50 4.57
N ASP A 396 -4.04 -30.26 3.53
CA ASP A 396 -2.59 -30.42 3.60
C ASP A 396 -1.95 -29.22 4.32
N PRO A 397 -1.25 -29.42 5.46
CA PRO A 397 -0.54 -28.33 6.13
C PRO A 397 0.50 -27.64 5.26
N SER A 398 1.08 -28.32 4.26
CA SER A 398 2.07 -27.75 3.35
C SER A 398 1.48 -26.78 2.32
N SER A 399 0.15 -26.73 2.20
CA SER A 399 -0.56 -25.72 1.42
C SER A 399 -0.48 -24.33 2.05
N TYR A 400 0.04 -24.24 3.28
CA TYR A 400 0.11 -23.01 4.06
C TYR A 400 1.54 -22.73 4.53
N SER A 401 1.93 -21.47 4.49
CA SER A 401 3.14 -20.97 5.14
C SER A 401 2.79 -19.73 5.94
N ILE A 402 3.29 -19.64 7.17
CA ILE A 402 3.05 -18.48 8.03
C ILE A 402 4.36 -18.00 8.63
N THR A 403 4.64 -16.71 8.48
CA THR A 403 5.81 -16.04 9.07
C THR A 403 5.36 -14.84 9.89
N GLY A 404 5.77 -14.81 11.15
CA GLY A 404 5.50 -13.71 12.07
C GLY A 404 6.65 -12.70 12.09
N PHE A 405 6.34 -11.40 12.11
CA PHE A 405 7.33 -10.33 12.22
C PHE A 405 6.75 -9.03 12.78
N THR A 406 7.58 -8.03 13.06
CA THR A 406 7.15 -6.69 13.48
C THR A 406 8.15 -5.63 13.01
N TYR A 407 7.98 -4.38 13.45
CA TYR A 407 8.84 -3.24 13.08
C TYR A 407 9.43 -2.58 14.32
N HIS A 408 10.55 -1.88 14.14
CA HIS A 408 11.05 -0.96 15.12
C HIS A 408 10.12 0.26 15.25
N TYR A 409 10.04 0.79 16.47
CA TYR A 409 9.43 2.10 16.75
C TYR A 409 10.52 3.07 17.20
N HIS A 410 10.86 4.01 16.32
CA HIS A 410 11.96 4.96 16.49
C HIS A 410 11.81 6.15 15.54
N SER A 411 12.60 7.20 15.75
CA SER A 411 12.57 8.42 14.94
C SER A 411 13.14 8.26 13.51
N THR A 412 14.02 7.29 13.27
CA THR A 412 14.57 7.00 11.93
C THR A 412 13.45 6.71 10.93
N TYR A 413 13.62 7.18 9.70
CA TYR A 413 12.61 7.07 8.65
C TYR A 413 12.39 5.61 8.23
N GLY A 414 11.16 5.11 8.41
CA GLY A 414 10.79 3.74 8.08
C GLY A 414 11.32 2.73 9.08
N SER A 415 11.21 1.44 8.77
CA SER A 415 11.80 0.36 9.57
C SER A 415 11.96 -0.87 8.71
N ASP A 416 13.06 -1.60 8.92
CA ASP A 416 13.17 -2.97 8.48
C ASP A 416 12.21 -3.88 9.24
N ILE A 417 11.91 -5.03 8.63
CA ILE A 417 11.23 -6.12 9.33
C ILE A 417 12.17 -6.69 10.39
N ILE A 418 11.65 -6.88 11.60
CA ILE A 418 12.39 -7.47 12.73
C ILE A 418 11.65 -8.63 13.38
N ASN A 419 12.39 -9.40 14.18
CA ASN A 419 11.89 -10.54 14.93
C ASN A 419 11.16 -11.55 14.02
N ARG A 420 11.65 -11.69 12.78
CA ARG A 420 11.09 -12.60 11.78
C ARG A 420 11.27 -14.04 12.22
N GLU A 421 10.15 -14.76 12.36
CA GLU A 421 10.14 -16.17 12.78
C GLU A 421 9.03 -16.93 12.05
N GLU A 422 9.31 -18.17 11.66
CA GLU A 422 8.28 -19.07 11.16
C GLU A 422 7.24 -19.39 12.25
N ALA A 423 5.99 -19.56 11.82
CA ALA A 423 4.86 -19.98 12.66
C ALA A 423 4.20 -21.23 12.01
N PRO A 424 4.75 -22.43 12.20
CA PRO A 424 4.33 -23.61 11.45
C PRO A 424 2.86 -23.99 11.68
N VAL A 425 2.19 -24.38 10.60
CA VAL A 425 0.82 -24.94 10.67
C VAL A 425 0.90 -26.40 11.10
N SER A 426 0.51 -26.69 12.34
CA SER A 426 0.60 -28.03 12.91
C SER A 426 -0.64 -28.88 12.67
N ARG A 427 -1.79 -28.26 12.41
CA ARG A 427 -3.05 -28.93 12.02
C ARG A 427 -3.91 -28.06 11.15
N VAL A 428 -4.71 -28.72 10.32
CA VAL A 428 -5.71 -28.10 9.47
C VAL A 428 -7.03 -28.83 9.62
N LYS A 429 -8.13 -28.09 9.78
CA LYS A 429 -9.49 -28.63 9.77
C LYS A 429 -10.34 -27.86 8.77
N VAL A 430 -10.74 -28.52 7.69
CA VAL A 430 -11.66 -27.97 6.68
C VAL A 430 -13.09 -28.11 7.17
N ALA A 431 -13.89 -27.06 7.02
CA ALA A 431 -15.31 -27.05 7.35
C ALA A 431 -16.11 -27.98 6.41
N GLU A 432 -17.31 -28.38 6.84
CA GLU A 432 -18.13 -29.32 6.10
C GLU A 432 -18.58 -28.78 4.73
N ASP A 433 -18.86 -27.48 4.64
CA ASP A 433 -19.24 -26.80 3.40
C ASP A 433 -18.04 -26.44 2.51
N GLY A 434 -16.81 -26.72 2.96
CA GLY A 434 -15.58 -26.35 2.26
C GLY A 434 -15.33 -24.85 2.19
N ARG A 435 -16.04 -24.00 2.95
CA ARG A 435 -15.89 -22.53 2.89
C ARG A 435 -15.05 -21.94 4.00
N SER A 436 -14.62 -22.73 4.97
CA SER A 436 -13.60 -22.29 5.91
C SER A 436 -12.59 -23.37 6.24
N VAL A 437 -11.40 -22.92 6.62
CA VAL A 437 -10.31 -23.76 7.10
C VAL A 437 -9.79 -23.19 8.41
N ARG A 438 -9.78 -24.05 9.44
CA ARG A 438 -9.19 -23.75 10.73
C ARG A 438 -7.75 -24.23 10.77
N LEU A 439 -6.82 -23.29 10.94
CA LEU A 439 -5.39 -23.55 11.07
C LEU A 439 -5.00 -23.49 12.55
N LYS A 440 -4.39 -24.57 13.03
CA LYS A 440 -3.62 -24.50 14.28
C LYS A 440 -2.21 -24.06 13.93
N VAL A 441 -1.78 -22.96 14.53
CA VAL A 441 -0.51 -22.30 14.25
C VAL A 441 0.36 -22.33 15.50
N ASP A 442 1.50 -22.96 15.39
CA ASP A 442 2.50 -22.95 16.45
C ASP A 442 3.28 -21.62 16.35
N ASN A 443 3.66 -21.02 17.49
CA ASN A 443 4.41 -19.75 17.54
C ASN A 443 3.69 -18.52 16.91
N TYR A 444 2.35 -18.45 16.95
CA TYR A 444 1.65 -17.21 16.60
C TYR A 444 1.66 -16.22 17.80
N ARG A 445 2.07 -14.96 17.58
CA ARG A 445 2.53 -14.01 18.62
C ARG A 445 1.68 -12.75 18.65
N GLU A 446 1.15 -12.40 19.81
CA GLU A 446 0.42 -11.14 20.00
C GLU A 446 1.36 -9.92 19.85
N GLY A 447 0.90 -8.89 19.15
CA GLY A 447 1.66 -7.69 18.78
C GLY A 447 2.42 -7.79 17.46
N TYR A 448 2.30 -8.92 16.75
CA TYR A 448 3.02 -9.19 15.51
C TYR A 448 2.09 -9.22 14.30
N ILE A 449 2.71 -9.07 13.14
CA ILE A 449 2.11 -9.29 11.83
C ILE A 449 2.42 -10.72 11.42
N HIS A 450 1.45 -11.42 10.86
CA HIS A 450 1.58 -12.76 10.30
C HIS A 450 1.33 -12.68 8.80
N GLU A 451 2.38 -12.85 8.00
CA GLU A 451 2.22 -13.20 6.59
C GLU A 451 1.63 -14.61 6.53
N ILE A 452 0.43 -14.74 5.98
CA ILE A 452 -0.28 -16.01 5.83
C ILE A 452 -0.42 -16.28 4.33
N LYS A 453 0.32 -17.28 3.86
CA LYS A 453 0.26 -17.79 2.48
C LYS A 453 -0.57 -19.07 2.45
N ALA A 454 -1.47 -19.19 1.48
CA ALA A 454 -2.32 -20.36 1.22
C ALA A 454 -2.18 -20.84 -0.24
N GLU A 455 -0.95 -20.77 -0.80
CA GLU A 455 -0.65 -20.99 -2.22
C GLU A 455 -1.03 -22.39 -2.72
N GLY A 456 -1.06 -23.40 -1.85
CA GLY A 456 -1.46 -24.77 -2.21
C GLY A 456 -2.97 -24.98 -2.30
N VAL A 457 -3.79 -24.03 -1.84
CA VAL A 457 -5.26 -24.16 -1.81
C VAL A 457 -5.86 -23.87 -3.18
N ILE A 458 -6.65 -24.82 -3.69
CA ILE A 458 -7.36 -24.68 -4.97
C ILE A 458 -8.88 -24.78 -4.79
N GLN A 459 -9.61 -24.24 -5.74
CA GLN A 459 -11.07 -24.24 -5.78
C GLN A 459 -11.62 -25.63 -6.11
N GLN A 460 -12.70 -26.06 -5.47
CA GLN A 460 -13.25 -27.42 -5.62
C GLN A 460 -13.74 -27.75 -7.04
N GLU A 461 -14.38 -26.80 -7.72
CA GLU A 461 -15.09 -27.06 -8.99
C GLU A 461 -14.19 -26.88 -10.21
N THR A 462 -13.36 -25.84 -10.22
CA THR A 462 -12.51 -25.46 -11.35
C THR A 462 -11.05 -25.87 -11.18
N GLY A 463 -10.60 -26.14 -9.94
CA GLY A 463 -9.19 -26.36 -9.63
C GLY A 463 -8.33 -25.10 -9.72
N TYR A 464 -8.93 -23.91 -9.85
CA TYR A 464 -8.17 -22.65 -9.89
C TYR A 464 -7.50 -22.35 -8.54
N PRO A 465 -6.29 -21.77 -8.55
CA PRO A 465 -5.68 -21.26 -7.34
C PRO A 465 -6.46 -20.05 -6.81
N LEU A 466 -6.16 -19.65 -5.57
CA LEU A 466 -6.61 -18.36 -5.05
C LEU A 466 -6.12 -17.23 -5.94
N LEU A 467 -6.99 -16.26 -6.24
CA LEU A 467 -6.60 -15.04 -6.96
C LEU A 467 -5.55 -14.26 -6.16
N HIS A 468 -5.76 -14.15 -4.84
CA HIS A 468 -4.81 -13.59 -3.89
C HIS A 468 -4.49 -14.64 -2.80
N PRO A 469 -3.35 -15.34 -2.89
CA PRO A 469 -3.03 -16.41 -1.96
C PRO A 469 -2.37 -15.94 -0.65
N VAL A 470 -2.12 -14.63 -0.49
CA VAL A 470 -1.40 -14.05 0.65
C VAL A 470 -2.21 -12.96 1.34
N GLY A 471 -2.17 -12.95 2.68
CA GLY A 471 -2.66 -11.86 3.50
C GLY A 471 -1.73 -11.57 4.67
N TYR A 472 -1.70 -10.33 5.15
CA TYR A 472 -0.89 -9.89 6.28
C TYR A 472 -1.78 -9.55 7.46
N TYR A 473 -1.87 -10.47 8.41
CA TYR A 473 -2.73 -10.35 9.57
C TYR A 473 -1.99 -9.66 10.71
N THR A 474 -2.49 -8.53 11.19
CA THR A 474 -1.99 -7.88 12.41
C THR A 474 -2.72 -8.45 13.61
N LEU A 475 -2.02 -9.15 14.50
CA LEU A 475 -2.61 -9.77 15.68
C LEU A 475 -2.35 -8.95 16.94
N ASN A 476 -3.32 -8.13 17.33
CA ASN A 476 -3.19 -7.30 18.53
C ASN A 476 -3.64 -8.01 19.81
N ARG A 477 -4.56 -8.98 19.68
CA ARG A 477 -5.09 -9.75 20.80
C ARG A 477 -5.43 -11.17 20.39
N ILE A 478 -5.03 -12.13 21.22
CA ILE A 478 -5.46 -13.52 21.08
C ILE A 478 -6.86 -13.68 21.69
N PRO A 479 -7.89 -14.08 20.91
CA PRO A 479 -9.22 -14.33 21.47
C PRO A 479 -9.23 -15.61 22.31
N GLY A 480 -10.00 -15.62 23.39
CA GLY A 480 -10.34 -16.85 24.11
C GLY A 480 -11.16 -17.81 23.25
N GLY A 481 -11.17 -19.09 23.61
CA GLY A 481 -11.98 -20.09 22.89
C GLY A 481 -11.53 -21.52 23.14
N GLN A 482 -12.15 -22.47 22.44
CA GLN A 482 -11.71 -23.86 22.44
C GLN A 482 -10.68 -24.10 21.35
N PRO A 483 -9.50 -24.68 21.68
CA PRO A 483 -8.53 -25.05 20.67
C PRO A 483 -9.05 -26.21 19.82
N ILE A 484 -8.40 -26.47 18.67
CA ILE A 484 -8.64 -27.69 17.91
C ILE A 484 -8.19 -28.89 18.76
N VAL A 485 -9.17 -29.63 19.30
CA VAL A 485 -8.93 -30.83 20.13
C VAL A 485 -8.47 -32.01 19.26
N ARG A 486 -7.70 -32.93 19.84
CA ARG A 486 -7.27 -34.18 19.19
C ARG A 486 -8.48 -35.08 18.91
N ASP A 487 -8.73 -35.40 17.65
CA ASP A 487 -9.27 -36.70 17.27
C ASP A 487 -8.10 -37.71 17.18
N GLU A 488 -8.33 -38.96 17.57
CA GLU A 488 -7.30 -39.99 17.72
C GLU A 488 -6.43 -40.19 16.47
N GLU A 489 -5.13 -40.34 16.72
CA GLU A 489 -3.99 -40.42 15.82
C GLU A 489 -4.23 -40.96 14.40
N ARG A 490 -4.03 -40.12 13.39
CA ARG A 490 -3.31 -40.53 12.18
C ARG A 490 -1.91 -39.93 12.21
N LYS A 491 -0.92 -40.79 12.46
CA LYS A 491 0.50 -40.50 12.28
C LYS A 491 0.74 -40.05 10.84
N ILE A 492 0.96 -38.75 10.65
CA ILE A 492 1.59 -38.23 9.44
C ILE A 492 3.08 -38.44 9.64
N SER A 493 3.68 -39.31 8.83
CA SER A 493 5.11 -39.51 8.75
C SER A 493 5.78 -38.20 8.31
N ALA A 494 6.87 -37.85 8.99
CA ALA A 494 7.70 -36.68 8.71
C ALA A 494 8.09 -36.56 7.23
N PRO A 495 8.30 -35.33 6.71
CA PRO A 495 8.84 -35.15 5.37
C PRO A 495 10.26 -35.73 5.28
N VAL A 496 10.48 -36.31 4.10
CA VAL A 496 11.71 -36.92 3.62
C VAL A 496 12.74 -35.85 3.27
N ASP A 497 13.98 -36.13 3.67
CA ASP A 497 15.27 -35.73 3.12
C ASP A 497 15.44 -34.27 2.64
N LYS A 498 16.27 -33.52 3.38
CA LYS A 498 16.87 -32.28 2.91
C LYS A 498 17.67 -32.60 1.66
N GLY A 499 17.18 -32.15 0.51
CA GLY A 499 17.92 -32.14 -0.74
C GLY A 499 19.32 -31.58 -0.50
N LYS A 500 20.32 -32.25 -1.09
CA LYS A 500 21.71 -31.82 -1.12
C LYS A 500 21.80 -30.32 -1.40
N ALA A 501 22.60 -29.62 -0.58
CA ALA A 501 23.15 -28.33 -0.97
C ALA A 501 23.79 -28.48 -2.36
N ILE A 502 23.22 -27.77 -3.32
CA ILE A 502 23.80 -27.57 -4.65
C ILE A 502 24.97 -26.59 -4.48
N GLU A 503 25.96 -26.67 -5.35
CA GLU A 503 27.21 -25.89 -5.34
C GLU A 503 27.01 -24.37 -5.64
N ASP A 504 26.00 -23.70 -5.06
CA ASP A 504 25.55 -22.35 -5.47
C ASP A 504 26.54 -21.21 -5.17
N GLY A 505 27.44 -21.37 -4.20
CA GLY A 505 28.29 -20.28 -3.72
C GLY A 505 29.35 -19.77 -4.71
N LYS A 506 29.64 -20.50 -5.80
CA LYS A 506 30.60 -20.04 -6.83
C LYS A 506 29.95 -19.16 -7.90
N ASP A 507 28.69 -19.41 -8.22
CA ASP A 507 27.98 -18.70 -9.29
C ASP A 507 27.46 -17.34 -8.80
N GLU A 508 26.97 -17.27 -7.55
CA GLU A 508 26.65 -15.98 -6.90
C GLU A 508 27.86 -15.05 -6.80
N MET A 509 29.03 -15.57 -6.39
CA MET A 509 30.27 -14.77 -6.32
C MET A 509 30.67 -14.19 -7.68
N MET A 510 30.39 -14.87 -8.78
CA MET A 510 30.70 -14.39 -10.14
C MET A 510 29.71 -13.32 -10.61
N ARG A 511 28.45 -13.40 -10.18
CA ARG A 511 27.38 -12.43 -10.52
C ARG A 511 27.42 -11.16 -9.65
N HIS A 512 28.02 -11.22 -8.46
CA HIS A 512 28.16 -10.09 -7.52
C HIS A 512 29.60 -9.93 -6.98
N GLN A 513 30.55 -9.77 -7.89
CA GLN A 513 31.96 -9.60 -7.54
C GLN A 513 32.24 -8.12 -7.18
N THR A 514 32.32 -7.79 -5.88
CA THR A 514 32.56 -6.42 -5.39
C THR A 514 34.04 -6.04 -5.20
N THR A 515 34.94 -6.99 -5.38
CA THR A 515 36.39 -6.77 -5.32
C THR A 515 37.02 -7.07 -6.67
N ARG A 516 37.99 -6.27 -7.12
CA ARG A 516 38.61 -6.48 -8.43
C ARG A 516 39.26 -7.88 -8.51
N PRO A 517 38.96 -8.69 -9.54
CA PRO A 517 39.61 -9.98 -9.75
C PRO A 517 41.13 -9.85 -9.80
N GLY A 518 41.85 -10.78 -9.17
CA GLY A 518 43.30 -10.72 -9.02
C GLY A 518 44.08 -10.87 -10.33
N ASP A 519 43.47 -11.53 -11.32
CA ASP A 519 44.00 -11.72 -12.68
C ASP A 519 43.81 -10.49 -13.58
N TRP A 520 43.15 -9.42 -13.10
CA TRP A 520 43.02 -8.14 -13.80
C TRP A 520 44.23 -7.23 -13.51
N GLU A 521 45.46 -7.70 -13.77
CA GLU A 521 46.70 -6.97 -13.44
C GLU A 521 46.81 -5.59 -14.13
N GLY A 522 46.08 -5.38 -15.23
CA GLY A 522 45.98 -4.10 -15.95
C GLY A 522 44.77 -3.22 -15.55
N GLY A 523 43.97 -3.62 -14.57
CA GLY A 523 42.69 -2.98 -14.26
C GLY A 523 41.56 -3.36 -15.23
N PRO A 524 40.34 -2.83 -15.03
CA PRO A 524 39.24 -3.03 -15.96
C PRO A 524 39.53 -2.37 -17.31
N ASP A 525 39.03 -2.96 -18.40
CA ASP A 525 39.09 -2.39 -19.75
C ASP A 525 38.18 -1.16 -19.88
N GLN A 526 37.10 -1.11 -19.10
CA GLN A 526 36.18 0.02 -19.02
C GLN A 526 35.65 0.24 -17.60
N VAL A 527 35.55 1.50 -17.19
CA VAL A 527 34.89 1.91 -15.95
C VAL A 527 33.62 2.67 -16.31
N ILE A 528 32.48 2.19 -15.80
CA ILE A 528 31.17 2.79 -16.02
C ILE A 528 30.64 3.27 -14.68
N THR A 529 30.33 4.57 -14.59
CA THR A 529 29.60 5.12 -13.44
C THR A 529 28.16 5.40 -13.86
N ILE A 530 27.22 4.98 -13.00
CA ILE A 530 25.79 5.22 -13.10
C ILE A 530 25.33 5.78 -11.75
N ASN A 531 24.51 6.82 -11.79
CA ASN A 531 23.91 7.42 -10.61
C ASN A 531 22.39 7.15 -10.62
N ALA A 532 21.81 6.85 -9.47
CA ALA A 532 20.39 7.07 -9.27
C ALA A 532 20.10 8.56 -9.41
N ALA A 533 19.03 8.89 -10.11
CA ALA A 533 18.59 10.25 -10.37
C ALA A 533 17.15 10.45 -9.88
N GLU A 534 16.71 11.70 -9.85
CA GLU A 534 15.34 12.05 -9.51
C GLU A 534 14.33 11.27 -10.37
N ALA A 535 13.10 11.18 -9.84
CA ALA A 535 12.02 10.42 -10.44
C ALA A 535 12.35 8.93 -10.65
N MET A 536 13.18 8.28 -9.82
CA MET A 536 13.46 6.83 -9.95
C MET A 536 13.98 6.49 -11.35
N THR A 537 15.06 7.15 -11.77
CA THR A 537 15.72 6.89 -13.06
C THR A 537 17.22 6.67 -12.87
N PHE A 538 17.86 6.04 -13.85
CA PHE A 538 19.33 6.09 -13.95
C PHE A 538 19.72 7.31 -14.78
N ASP A 539 20.75 8.05 -14.33
CA ASP A 539 21.28 9.21 -15.07
C ASP A 539 21.82 8.84 -16.46
N LYS A 540 22.27 7.60 -16.59
CA LYS A 540 22.69 6.96 -17.83
C LYS A 540 21.65 5.93 -18.19
N THR A 541 21.08 6.05 -19.38
CA THR A 541 20.08 5.10 -19.92
C THR A 541 20.65 4.17 -20.97
N ASN A 542 21.86 4.44 -21.47
CA ASN A 542 22.56 3.56 -22.41
C ASN A 542 24.09 3.66 -22.26
N PHE A 543 24.79 2.54 -22.42
CA PHE A 543 26.23 2.51 -22.60
C PHE A 543 26.65 1.30 -23.44
N LYS A 544 27.87 1.36 -24.02
CA LYS A 544 28.41 0.30 -24.87
C LYS A 544 29.65 -0.30 -24.25
N VAL A 545 29.72 -1.63 -24.29
CA VAL A 545 30.87 -2.43 -23.88
C VAL A 545 31.26 -3.39 -25.01
N LYS A 546 32.53 -3.77 -25.09
CA LYS A 546 32.96 -4.79 -26.06
C LYS A 546 32.70 -6.19 -25.51
N ALA A 547 32.30 -7.13 -26.36
CA ALA A 547 32.21 -8.54 -26.00
C ALA A 547 33.50 -9.03 -25.31
N GLY A 548 33.35 -9.73 -24.18
CA GLY A 548 34.46 -10.27 -23.39
C GLY A 548 35.34 -9.23 -22.67
N SER A 549 34.98 -7.94 -22.70
CA SER A 549 35.76 -6.90 -21.99
C SER A 549 35.52 -6.90 -20.49
N ARG A 550 36.54 -6.54 -19.72
CA ARG A 550 36.52 -6.47 -18.26
C ARG A 550 35.94 -5.14 -17.81
N ILE A 551 34.80 -5.16 -17.12
CA ILE A 551 34.05 -3.98 -16.73
C ILE A 551 34.10 -3.78 -15.24
N GLN A 552 34.38 -2.55 -14.80
CA GLN A 552 34.01 -2.08 -13.48
C GLN A 552 32.77 -1.20 -13.63
N LEU A 553 31.67 -1.57 -13.00
CA LEU A 553 30.48 -0.73 -12.91
C LEU A 553 30.37 -0.21 -11.47
N THR A 554 30.30 1.11 -11.32
CA THR A 554 30.06 1.78 -10.04
C THR A 554 28.67 2.39 -10.07
N PHE A 555 27.81 1.97 -9.15
CA PHE A 555 26.49 2.53 -8.94
C PHE A 555 26.49 3.43 -7.70
N ASN A 556 26.12 4.69 -7.85
CA ASN A 556 26.00 5.64 -6.75
C ASN A 556 24.53 5.99 -6.51
N ASN A 557 24.14 6.11 -5.25
CA ASN A 557 22.79 6.50 -4.87
C ASN A 557 22.79 7.86 -4.11
N PRO A 558 22.69 9.00 -4.81
CA PRO A 558 22.56 10.31 -4.16
C PRO A 558 21.11 10.65 -3.75
N THR A 559 20.14 9.76 -3.96
CA THR A 559 18.71 10.01 -3.74
C THR A 559 18.27 9.61 -2.33
N ASP A 560 17.03 9.92 -1.97
CA ASP A 560 16.38 9.60 -0.70
C ASP A 560 15.66 8.23 -0.67
N LEU A 561 15.80 7.42 -1.72
CA LEU A 561 15.24 6.08 -1.83
C LEU A 561 16.35 5.02 -1.93
N LEU A 562 16.01 3.76 -1.63
CA LEU A 562 16.91 2.62 -1.79
C LEU A 562 16.90 2.14 -3.25
N HIS A 563 18.07 1.78 -3.79
CA HIS A 563 18.18 1.34 -5.18
C HIS A 563 19.18 0.19 -5.35
N ASN A 564 18.93 -0.66 -6.33
CA ASN A 564 19.87 -1.65 -6.83
C ASN A 564 19.98 -1.52 -8.36
N LEU A 565 20.94 -2.22 -8.96
CA LEU A 565 21.10 -2.31 -10.40
C LEU A 565 21.41 -3.76 -10.77
N LEU A 566 20.51 -4.37 -11.54
CA LEU A 566 20.67 -5.72 -12.09
C LEU A 566 20.83 -5.59 -13.60
N ILE A 567 21.89 -6.17 -14.17
CA ILE A 567 22.03 -6.42 -15.61
C ILE A 567 21.42 -7.79 -15.89
N VAL A 568 20.45 -7.82 -16.82
CA VAL A 568 19.66 -9.02 -17.10
C VAL A 568 19.81 -9.47 -18.55
N ALA A 569 19.52 -10.74 -18.82
CA ALA A 569 19.50 -11.30 -20.16
C ALA A 569 18.47 -10.60 -21.05
N SER A 570 18.74 -10.50 -22.35
CA SER A 570 17.82 -9.87 -23.31
C SER A 570 16.41 -10.47 -23.24
N GLY A 571 15.39 -9.61 -23.13
CA GLY A 571 13.98 -10.03 -23.08
C GLY A 571 13.48 -10.57 -21.74
N SER A 572 14.34 -10.65 -20.71
CA SER A 572 13.97 -11.22 -19.41
C SER A 572 13.47 -10.20 -18.37
N LEU A 573 13.63 -8.90 -18.63
CA LEU A 573 13.36 -7.83 -17.65
C LEU A 573 11.98 -7.94 -16.97
N PRO A 574 10.84 -8.14 -17.69
CA PRO A 574 9.55 -8.28 -17.03
C PRO A 574 9.47 -9.47 -16.07
N LYS A 575 10.05 -10.61 -16.45
CA LYS A 575 10.10 -11.82 -15.62
C LYS A 575 10.96 -11.62 -14.37
N VAL A 576 12.13 -10.97 -14.52
CA VAL A 576 13.02 -10.66 -13.38
C VAL A 576 12.35 -9.68 -12.41
N ALA A 577 11.68 -8.65 -12.92
CA ALA A 577 10.96 -7.68 -12.11
C ALA A 577 9.78 -8.31 -11.35
N GLU A 578 9.04 -9.21 -12.01
CA GLU A 578 7.94 -9.95 -11.38
C GLU A 578 8.45 -10.87 -10.27
N GLU A 579 9.52 -11.62 -10.52
CA GLU A 579 10.10 -12.51 -9.51
C GLU A 579 10.65 -11.73 -8.31
N ALA A 580 11.32 -10.60 -8.56
CA ALA A 580 11.80 -9.70 -7.50
C ALA A 580 10.65 -9.19 -6.62
N ARG A 581 9.50 -8.87 -7.22
CA ARG A 581 8.29 -8.48 -6.51
C ARG A 581 7.70 -9.64 -5.70
N ASN A 582 7.72 -10.85 -6.24
CA ASN A 582 7.18 -12.05 -5.59
C ASN A 582 7.97 -12.48 -4.34
N MET A 583 9.19 -11.96 -4.15
CA MET A 583 9.99 -12.19 -2.94
C MET A 583 9.28 -11.68 -1.68
N GLY A 584 8.38 -10.71 -1.78
CA GLY A 584 7.59 -10.23 -0.63
C GLY A 584 8.49 -9.83 0.55
N ILE A 585 8.23 -10.41 1.73
CA ILE A 585 9.01 -10.11 2.95
C ILE A 585 10.46 -10.60 2.90
N ASP A 586 10.82 -11.49 1.97
CA ASP A 586 12.21 -11.92 1.73
C ASP A 586 13.02 -10.90 0.92
N GLY A 587 12.35 -9.93 0.28
CA GLY A 587 12.97 -8.96 -0.62
C GLY A 587 14.14 -8.21 0.00
N PRO A 588 13.98 -7.55 1.17
CA PRO A 588 15.07 -6.82 1.83
C PRO A 588 16.32 -7.67 2.12
N GLU A 589 16.16 -8.86 2.70
CA GLU A 589 17.28 -9.75 3.04
C GLU A 589 18.04 -10.24 1.81
N LYS A 590 17.37 -10.31 0.67
CA LYS A 590 17.92 -10.74 -0.61
C LYS A 590 18.21 -9.57 -1.56
N ASN A 591 18.23 -8.32 -1.07
CA ASN A 591 18.48 -7.12 -1.87
C ASN A 591 17.53 -6.92 -3.07
N TYR A 592 16.35 -7.55 -3.06
CA TYR A 592 15.43 -7.65 -4.20
C TYR A 592 16.09 -8.24 -5.46
N VAL A 593 17.08 -9.12 -5.29
CA VAL A 593 17.74 -9.86 -6.37
C VAL A 593 17.16 -11.28 -6.40
N PRO A 594 16.29 -11.61 -7.37
CA PRO A 594 15.76 -12.96 -7.50
C PRO A 594 16.86 -13.91 -7.97
N ASP A 595 16.86 -15.15 -7.47
CA ASP A 595 17.84 -16.16 -7.87
C ASP A 595 17.41 -16.81 -9.19
N MET A 596 17.91 -16.24 -10.29
CA MET A 596 17.58 -16.65 -11.66
C MET A 596 18.82 -16.56 -12.55
N GLU A 597 18.94 -17.48 -13.50
CA GLU A 597 20.01 -17.47 -14.51
C GLU A 597 19.95 -16.20 -15.39
N GLU A 598 18.76 -15.60 -15.54
CA GLU A 598 18.57 -14.37 -16.30
C GLU A 598 19.17 -13.12 -15.64
N VAL A 599 19.49 -13.17 -14.34
CA VAL A 599 20.23 -12.11 -13.63
C VAL A 599 21.72 -12.36 -13.84
N LEU A 600 22.35 -11.57 -14.69
CA LEU A 600 23.75 -11.76 -15.10
C LEU A 600 24.72 -11.14 -14.11
N PHE A 601 24.47 -9.89 -13.72
CA PHE A 601 25.30 -9.15 -12.78
C PHE A 601 24.42 -8.24 -11.94
N PHE A 602 24.75 -8.02 -10.68
CA PHE A 602 23.93 -7.18 -9.82
C PHE A 602 24.73 -6.45 -8.75
N THR A 603 24.19 -5.33 -8.27
CA THR A 603 24.60 -4.68 -7.03
C THR A 603 23.74 -5.17 -5.86
N SER A 604 24.23 -5.00 -4.63
CA SER A 604 23.40 -5.00 -3.42
C SER A 604 22.35 -3.88 -3.48
N LEU A 605 21.44 -3.87 -2.49
CA LEU A 605 20.56 -2.73 -2.27
C LEU A 605 21.38 -1.58 -1.66
N VAL A 606 21.64 -0.55 -2.46
CA VAL A 606 22.49 0.59 -2.12
C VAL A 606 21.68 1.66 -1.37
N GLY A 607 22.14 2.00 -0.16
CA GLY A 607 21.52 2.98 0.72
C GLY A 607 21.62 4.44 0.25
N VAL A 608 20.92 5.33 0.96
CA VAL A 608 20.93 6.78 0.73
C VAL A 608 22.35 7.35 0.94
N GLY A 609 22.90 7.98 -0.10
CA GLY A 609 24.26 8.54 -0.09
C GLY A 609 25.37 7.50 -0.25
N GLU A 610 25.03 6.22 -0.46
CA GLU A 610 26.00 5.13 -0.58
C GLU A 610 26.35 4.83 -2.05
N SER A 611 27.37 3.99 -2.25
CA SER A 611 27.77 3.49 -3.56
C SER A 611 28.34 2.08 -3.48
N GLU A 612 28.19 1.32 -4.57
CA GLU A 612 28.80 0.00 -4.72
C GLU A 612 29.47 -0.12 -6.09
N SER A 613 30.57 -0.87 -6.15
CA SER A 613 31.23 -1.24 -7.40
C SER A 613 31.21 -2.75 -7.59
N ILE A 614 30.87 -3.18 -8.80
CA ILE A 614 30.89 -4.57 -9.23
C ILE A 614 31.82 -4.76 -10.43
N TYR A 615 32.44 -5.93 -10.51
CA TYR A 615 33.44 -6.28 -11.53
C TYR A 615 32.97 -7.51 -12.31
N PHE A 616 32.82 -7.38 -13.63
CA PHE A 616 32.36 -8.49 -14.45
C PHE A 616 32.99 -8.50 -15.84
N THR A 617 32.97 -9.65 -16.50
CA THR A 617 33.31 -9.77 -17.92
C THR A 617 32.02 -9.61 -18.73
N ALA A 618 32.02 -8.66 -19.67
CA ALA A 618 30.87 -8.45 -20.54
C ALA A 618 30.52 -9.73 -21.33
N PRO A 619 29.22 -10.01 -21.57
CA PRO A 619 28.80 -11.17 -22.34
C PRO A 619 29.52 -11.28 -23.69
N GLU A 620 29.83 -12.49 -24.12
CA GLU A 620 30.48 -12.75 -25.43
C GLU A 620 29.53 -12.51 -26.61
N THR A 621 28.22 -12.59 -26.37
CA THR A 621 27.21 -12.40 -27.42
C THR A 621 26.86 -10.93 -27.53
N ALA A 622 27.12 -10.35 -28.70
CA ALA A 622 26.68 -8.99 -29.02
C ALA A 622 25.14 -8.88 -28.95
N GLY A 623 24.65 -7.77 -28.41
CA GLY A 623 23.22 -7.58 -28.17
C GLY A 623 22.94 -6.57 -27.06
N ASP A 624 21.65 -6.34 -26.83
CA ASP A 624 21.16 -5.42 -25.81
C ASP A 624 20.82 -6.18 -24.52
N TYR A 625 21.50 -5.82 -23.45
CA TYR A 625 21.30 -6.36 -22.11
C TYR A 625 20.70 -5.26 -21.24
N PRO A 626 19.40 -5.34 -20.92
CA PRO A 626 18.78 -4.36 -20.06
C PRO A 626 19.45 -4.35 -18.68
N TYR A 627 19.50 -3.19 -18.04
CA TYR A 627 19.72 -3.09 -16.61
C TYR A 627 18.58 -2.35 -15.94
N VAL A 628 18.27 -2.73 -14.70
CA VAL A 628 17.03 -2.34 -14.03
C VAL A 628 17.23 -2.25 -12.52
N CYS A 629 16.51 -1.34 -11.87
CA CYS A 629 16.32 -1.38 -10.42
C CYS A 629 15.08 -2.21 -10.09
N THR A 630 15.24 -3.28 -9.32
CA THR A 630 14.17 -4.19 -8.91
C THR A 630 13.62 -3.90 -7.51
N PHE A 631 14.07 -2.82 -6.86
CA PHE A 631 13.40 -2.33 -5.65
C PHE A 631 11.91 -2.06 -5.94
N PRO A 632 10.98 -2.42 -5.03
CA PRO A 632 9.56 -2.47 -5.36
C PRO A 632 9.01 -1.17 -5.95
N GLY A 633 8.40 -1.26 -7.13
CA GLY A 633 7.81 -0.13 -7.86
C GLY A 633 8.78 0.64 -8.77
N HIS A 634 10.10 0.40 -8.72
CA HIS A 634 11.08 1.19 -9.48
C HIS A 634 11.28 0.70 -10.92
N TRP A 635 11.15 -0.60 -11.16
CA TRP A 635 11.61 -1.26 -12.39
C TRP A 635 10.99 -0.72 -13.70
N LYS A 636 9.75 -0.20 -13.63
CA LYS A 636 9.06 0.34 -14.82
C LYS A 636 9.78 1.55 -15.40
N THR A 637 10.38 2.38 -14.56
CA THR A 637 10.95 3.67 -14.94
C THR A 637 12.47 3.70 -14.81
N MET A 638 13.00 2.92 -13.87
CA MET A 638 14.42 2.86 -13.54
C MET A 638 15.11 1.73 -14.29
N GLN A 639 15.29 1.95 -15.59
CA GLN A 639 15.91 0.99 -16.49
C GLN A 639 16.80 1.68 -17.53
N GLY A 640 17.75 0.93 -18.07
CA GLY A 640 18.58 1.33 -19.19
C GLY A 640 19.12 0.12 -19.94
N VAL A 641 20.00 0.34 -20.93
CA VAL A 641 20.53 -0.73 -21.78
C VAL A 641 22.05 -0.71 -21.85
N MET A 642 22.67 -1.85 -21.55
CA MET A 642 24.05 -2.13 -21.89
C MET A 642 24.08 -2.82 -23.26
N THR A 643 24.63 -2.16 -24.27
CA THR A 643 24.81 -2.78 -25.59
C THR A 643 26.21 -3.38 -25.69
N VAL A 644 26.28 -4.69 -25.86
CA VAL A 644 27.51 -5.42 -26.15
C VAL A 644 27.78 -5.37 -27.66
N ILE A 645 28.94 -4.86 -28.04
CA ILE A 645 29.40 -4.78 -29.44
C ILE A 645 30.60 -5.70 -29.71
N GLU A 646 30.79 -6.07 -30.97
CA GLU A 646 31.91 -6.92 -31.44
C GLU A 646 33.31 -6.31 -31.24
#